data_AF-A0A0D2IXY0-F1
#
_entry.id   AF-A0A0D2IXY0-F1
#
_cell.length_a   1.000
_cell.length_b   1.000
_cell.length_c   1.000
_cell.angle_alpha   90.00
_cell.angle_beta   90.00
_cell.angle_gamma   90.00
#
_symmetry.space_group_name_H-M   'P 1'
#
loop_
_entity.id
_entity.type
_entity.pdbx_description
1 polymer ?
#
loop_
_entity_poly.entity_id
_entity_poly.type
_entity_poly.pdbx_seq_one_letter_code
_entity_poly.pdbx_strand_id
1 'polypeptide(L)'
;MPLGPQAFLYLHLLPVQKFDQWASKHVEFCQLHLLKDAVIGVDASYYLDLRLNGNNEEPLKHALGGLPFCYKKAIEDDISFLRQNGINLIFVFNGLDYVNKSLPDSRSTESRRVQDEAWHHYLSGDGKRTVVDFGKAKYPIDVMTRSLQKLLADNKVQYMVAPYSATAQLSYLLKLEDQYIDAIMGTTECFLFGIDRVVTDFNLNKSSLSLVSKSVCEDVLKVNGETLRDAQLLLGTSFTPTFPILDSMAATKATGVIDAISLLNAAGKSVIQLCNFHRDHPQIQALRYADRYKKAIMTIRHHVVMEKNGVVAPLNFDDAPGDVHEFVGQRLPEELFFYISKGLLGPQIPNWLTSGEIVLSLPGGVLDSEPYRRLVIELLNPFRTEALKILAESLNYYYQSRVIKVDPWVPQDTSNLTIEIRNTPPMRNKLSPWKVRGTEIESVPGNAGTVSLFLPCLRALKDSAFAEKTITKGRVEHPALRSVDEVLVNTVFRFLHVRDYIDDKHEVTAWGKALETAVAIADEEYTIVGVEMLRLGLFTGNFATGTPVARTDYERKVYTNLISKTACLGRIRHKPMGFVGPLDRQLLTFAWKITAVRTSLRDLLETVMTSMFLNGDVDRDREDWIGLAQRLPFASDNGSGLGIAVKTYLDAVNEEPEVTDALKTSIKQQEGKYNWFGQLKGGGNLTKSLDQAWKIWDAVYAASQVPGTEVKETKLFSDANEWLSTRR
;
A
#
# COMPACT_ATOMS: atom_id res chain seq x y z
N MET A 1 -0.68 -37.77 13.89
CA MET A 1 0.61 -37.62 14.59
C MET A 1 0.52 -36.39 15.47
N PRO A 2 0.80 -36.47 16.78
CA PRO A 2 0.64 -35.33 17.67
C PRO A 2 1.91 -34.48 17.66
N LEU A 3 1.80 -33.23 17.23
CA LEU A 3 2.74 -32.17 17.59
C LEU A 3 2.14 -31.47 18.81
N GLY A 4 2.83 -31.55 19.95
CA GLY A 4 2.40 -30.92 21.19
C GLY A 4 2.52 -29.39 21.15
N PRO A 5 1.70 -28.64 21.91
CA PRO A 5 1.85 -27.21 22.04
C PRO A 5 2.92 -26.90 23.10
N GLN A 6 4.07 -26.38 22.68
CA GLN A 6 4.91 -25.59 23.58
C GLN A 6 4.22 -24.24 23.79
N ALA A 7 3.42 -24.15 24.84
CA ALA A 7 2.95 -22.89 25.38
C ALA A 7 4.15 -22.16 25.99
N PHE A 8 4.78 -21.26 25.23
CA PHE A 8 5.64 -20.25 25.82
C PHE A 8 4.75 -19.25 26.57
N LEU A 9 4.80 -19.30 27.90
CA LEU A 9 4.35 -18.22 28.78
C LEU A 9 5.25 -17.00 28.50
N TYR A 10 4.81 -16.12 27.61
CA TYR A 10 5.48 -14.84 27.38
C TYR A 10 5.00 -13.84 28.44
N LEU A 11 5.94 -13.38 29.28
CA LEU A 11 5.74 -12.22 30.13
C LEU A 11 5.28 -11.03 29.27
N HIS A 12 4.23 -10.32 29.71
CA HIS A 12 3.83 -9.04 29.11
C HIS A 12 4.97 -8.02 29.26
N LEU A 13 5.80 -7.89 28.23
CA LEU A 13 6.78 -6.81 28.12
C LEU A 13 6.02 -5.51 27.88
N LEU A 14 6.21 -4.51 28.76
CA LEU A 14 5.74 -3.16 28.47
C LEU A 14 6.64 -2.57 27.38
N PRO A 15 6.10 -2.00 26.29
CA PRO A 15 6.93 -1.34 25.29
C PRO A 15 7.58 -0.07 25.87
N VAL A 16 8.79 0.25 25.43
CA VAL A 16 9.44 1.54 25.75
C VAL A 16 8.55 2.68 25.23
N GLN A 17 8.21 3.61 26.10
CA GLN A 17 7.42 4.79 25.75
C GLN A 17 8.22 5.67 24.78
N LYS A 18 7.73 5.78 23.54
CA LYS A 18 8.30 6.65 22.50
C LYS A 18 8.16 8.13 22.88
N PHE A 19 9.01 8.97 22.30
CA PHE A 19 9.01 10.41 22.61
C PHE A 19 7.67 11.07 22.27
N ASP A 20 7.06 10.75 21.12
CA ASP A 20 5.72 11.25 20.73
C ASP A 20 4.65 10.98 21.79
N GLN A 21 4.66 9.78 22.39
CA GLN A 21 3.68 9.38 23.41
C GLN A 21 3.88 10.13 24.74
N TRP A 22 5.11 10.52 25.04
CA TRP A 22 5.40 11.38 26.19
C TRP A 22 5.01 12.82 25.89
N ALA A 23 5.40 13.34 24.72
CA ALA A 23 5.18 14.71 24.30
C ALA A 23 3.70 15.05 24.10
N SER A 24 2.86 14.07 23.76
CA SER A 24 1.40 14.24 23.65
C SER A 24 0.71 14.64 24.97
N LYS A 25 1.43 14.62 26.10
CA LYS A 25 0.94 15.11 27.41
C LYS A 25 1.20 16.61 27.62
N HIS A 26 2.02 17.22 26.75
CA HIS A 26 2.47 18.60 26.83
C HIS A 26 2.00 19.41 25.61
N VAL A 27 0.73 19.19 25.22
CA VAL A 27 0.11 19.80 24.05
C VAL A 27 -0.36 21.21 24.35
N GLU A 28 -0.01 22.13 23.45
CA GLU A 28 -0.51 23.49 23.38
C GLU A 28 -1.64 23.59 22.33
N PHE A 29 -2.52 24.59 22.47
CA PHE A 29 -3.62 24.78 21.53
C PHE A 29 -3.51 26.13 20.81
N CYS A 30 -3.65 26.13 19.49
CA CYS A 30 -3.75 27.34 18.68
C CYS A 30 -5.13 27.42 18.02
N GLN A 31 -5.80 28.56 18.11
CA GLN A 31 -7.13 28.75 17.53
C GLN A 31 -7.03 28.90 16.01
N LEU A 32 -7.90 28.22 15.26
CA LEU A 32 -7.82 28.20 13.78
C LEU A 32 -8.03 29.58 13.15
N HIS A 33 -8.81 30.46 13.78
CA HIS A 33 -9.05 31.80 13.26
C HIS A 33 -7.77 32.66 13.19
N LEU A 34 -6.73 32.32 13.96
CA LEU A 34 -5.42 32.98 13.91
C LEU A 34 -4.56 32.52 12.73
N LEU A 35 -4.97 31.45 12.04
CA LEU A 35 -4.24 30.79 10.96
C LEU A 35 -4.92 31.01 9.61
N LYS A 36 -5.72 32.06 9.48
CA LYS A 36 -6.34 32.40 8.21
C LYS A 36 -5.24 32.64 7.17
N ASP A 37 -5.42 32.02 6.00
CA ASP A 37 -4.51 32.04 4.86
C ASP A 37 -3.19 31.27 5.07
N ALA A 38 -3.03 30.59 6.21
CA ALA A 38 -1.86 29.76 6.49
C ALA A 38 -1.84 28.49 5.64
N VAL A 39 -0.64 28.02 5.32
CA VAL A 39 -0.36 26.77 4.61
C VAL A 39 0.29 25.78 5.56
N ILE A 40 -0.39 24.67 5.84
CA ILE A 40 0.15 23.58 6.66
C ILE A 40 0.72 22.51 5.74
N GLY A 41 2.02 22.25 5.88
CA GLY A 41 2.68 21.09 5.28
C GLY A 41 2.37 19.84 6.11
N VAL A 42 1.80 18.81 5.49
CA VAL A 42 1.32 17.59 6.17
C VAL A 42 2.19 16.41 5.78
N ASP A 43 2.80 15.75 6.76
CA ASP A 43 3.41 14.44 6.56
C ASP A 43 2.29 13.42 6.32
N ALA A 44 2.21 12.89 5.10
CA ALA A 44 1.12 12.03 4.69
C ALA A 44 1.09 10.69 5.44
N SER A 45 2.26 10.15 5.80
CA SER A 45 2.34 8.90 6.56
C SER A 45 1.85 9.12 7.99
N TYR A 46 2.24 10.24 8.62
CA TYR A 46 1.73 10.63 9.93
C TYR A 46 0.21 10.83 9.93
N TYR A 47 -0.30 11.58 8.95
CA TYR A 47 -1.74 11.83 8.82
C TYR A 47 -2.54 10.54 8.65
N LEU A 48 -2.06 9.60 7.82
CA LEU A 48 -2.67 8.29 7.67
C LEU A 48 -2.66 7.49 8.97
N ASP A 49 -1.53 7.45 9.69
CA ASP A 49 -1.48 6.74 10.98
C ASP A 49 -2.44 7.36 12.00
N LEU A 50 -2.51 8.69 12.06
CA LEU A 50 -3.43 9.39 12.95
C LEU A 50 -4.90 9.04 12.66
N ARG A 51 -5.31 9.06 11.39
CA ARG A 51 -6.71 8.82 10.99
C ARG A 51 -7.09 7.35 10.89
N LEU A 52 -6.14 6.44 10.73
CA LEU A 52 -6.41 5.01 10.65
C LEU A 52 -6.17 4.30 11.98
N ASN A 53 -5.14 4.71 12.73
CA ASN A 53 -4.65 4.01 13.91
C ASN A 53 -4.71 4.85 15.20
N GLY A 54 -5.08 6.13 15.11
CA GLY A 54 -5.27 7.03 16.25
C GLY A 54 -6.67 7.00 16.85
N ASN A 55 -7.70 6.68 16.04
CA ASN A 55 -9.09 6.53 16.49
C ASN A 55 -9.60 5.08 16.30
N ASN A 56 -10.47 4.64 17.22
CA ASN A 56 -11.10 3.32 17.18
C ASN A 56 -12.49 3.36 16.55
N GLU A 57 -12.69 4.23 15.54
CA GLU A 57 -13.98 4.36 14.83
C GLU A 57 -14.33 3.10 14.04
N GLU A 58 -13.31 2.44 13.46
CA GLU A 58 -13.43 1.16 12.76
C GLU A 58 -12.49 0.13 13.37
N PRO A 59 -12.87 -0.53 14.48
CA PRO A 59 -12.01 -1.50 15.15
C PRO A 59 -11.79 -2.76 14.29
N LEU A 60 -12.79 -3.18 13.51
CA LEU A 60 -12.74 -4.43 12.73
C LEU A 60 -12.10 -4.27 11.33
N LYS A 61 -11.53 -3.11 11.00
CA LYS A 61 -10.83 -2.88 9.71
C LYS A 61 -9.76 -3.95 9.43
N HIS A 62 -9.09 -4.43 10.47
CA HIS A 62 -8.09 -5.49 10.40
C HIS A 62 -8.64 -6.86 9.99
N ALA A 63 -9.87 -7.16 10.40
CA ALA A 63 -10.52 -8.42 10.10
C ALA A 63 -11.08 -8.46 8.67
N LEU A 64 -11.27 -7.29 8.07
CA LEU A 64 -11.78 -7.13 6.71
C LEU A 64 -10.68 -6.86 5.67
N GLY A 65 -9.63 -6.14 6.05
CA GLY A 65 -8.69 -5.57 5.11
C GLY A 65 -9.36 -4.55 4.19
N GLY A 66 -8.69 -4.17 3.10
CA GLY A 66 -9.23 -3.22 2.13
C GLY A 66 -9.20 -1.76 2.60
N LEU A 67 -9.90 -0.89 1.89
CA LEU A 67 -10.14 0.48 2.35
C LEU A 67 -11.19 0.49 3.48
N PRO A 68 -10.89 1.09 4.66
CA PRO A 68 -11.90 1.30 5.71
C PRO A 68 -13.09 2.14 5.19
N PHE A 69 -14.26 1.99 5.81
CA PHE A 69 -15.51 2.55 5.31
C PHE A 69 -15.68 4.05 5.59
N CYS A 70 -15.19 4.52 6.73
CA CYS A 70 -15.16 5.92 7.15
C CYS A 70 -14.03 6.70 6.47
N TYR A 71 -12.98 6.02 6.01
CA TYR A 71 -11.74 6.62 5.48
C TYR A 71 -11.97 7.81 4.55
N LYS A 72 -12.76 7.62 3.47
CA LYS A 72 -13.01 8.67 2.48
C LYS A 72 -13.71 9.88 3.11
N LYS A 73 -14.79 9.63 3.84
CA LYS A 73 -15.60 10.68 4.45
C LYS A 73 -14.79 11.48 5.47
N ALA A 74 -14.03 10.80 6.34
CA ALA A 74 -13.21 11.45 7.36
C ALA A 74 -12.19 12.42 6.74
N ILE A 75 -11.53 12.02 5.65
CA ILE A 75 -10.57 12.88 4.94
C ILE A 75 -11.26 14.06 4.25
N GLU A 76 -12.40 13.84 3.61
CA GLU A 76 -13.18 14.92 2.97
C GLU A 76 -13.68 15.93 4.00
N ASP A 77 -14.16 15.45 5.15
CA ASP A 77 -14.61 16.29 6.27
C ASP A 77 -13.43 17.12 6.83
N ASP A 78 -12.27 16.50 7.04
CA ASP A 78 -11.03 17.17 7.46
C ASP A 78 -10.59 18.29 6.50
N ILE A 79 -10.50 17.97 5.20
CA ILE A 79 -10.10 18.93 4.16
C ILE A 79 -11.09 20.08 4.09
N SER A 80 -12.39 19.77 4.10
CA SER A 80 -13.46 20.77 4.05
C SER A 80 -13.40 21.69 5.27
N PHE A 81 -13.21 21.13 6.47
CA PHE A 81 -13.13 21.88 7.71
C PHE A 81 -11.96 22.87 7.73
N LEU A 82 -10.75 22.44 7.38
CA LEU A 82 -9.58 23.31 7.35
C LEU A 82 -9.72 24.40 6.28
N ARG A 83 -10.24 24.05 5.09
CA ARG A 83 -10.52 25.01 4.02
C ARG A 83 -11.55 26.06 4.42
N GLN A 84 -12.60 25.67 5.15
CA GLN A 84 -13.61 26.62 5.67
C GLN A 84 -13.03 27.63 6.67
N ASN A 85 -11.94 27.26 7.36
CA ASN A 85 -11.20 28.16 8.25
C ASN A 85 -10.10 28.96 7.51
N GLY A 86 -10.04 28.88 6.18
CA GLY A 86 -9.04 29.59 5.37
C GLY A 86 -7.65 28.98 5.42
N ILE A 87 -7.52 27.71 5.82
CA ILE A 87 -6.23 27.02 5.90
C ILE A 87 -6.03 26.14 4.66
N ASN A 88 -4.87 26.28 4.03
CA ASN A 88 -4.44 25.46 2.91
C ASN A 88 -3.57 24.29 3.40
N LEU A 89 -3.63 23.18 2.68
CA LEU A 89 -2.85 21.98 2.98
C LEU A 89 -1.97 21.61 1.80
N ILE A 90 -0.73 21.21 2.10
CA ILE A 90 0.17 20.57 1.14
C ILE A 90 0.65 19.26 1.74
N PHE A 91 0.30 18.14 1.12
CA PHE A 91 0.72 16.82 1.58
C PHE A 91 2.08 16.44 1.01
N VAL A 92 2.97 15.94 1.86
CA VAL A 92 4.25 15.38 1.44
C VAL A 92 4.28 13.91 1.82
N PHE A 93 4.44 13.05 0.82
CA PHE A 93 4.57 11.61 0.98
C PHE A 93 6.03 11.21 1.08
N ASN A 94 6.31 10.13 1.81
CA ASN A 94 7.62 9.48 1.78
C ASN A 94 7.88 8.89 0.38
N GLY A 95 9.10 9.07 -0.11
CA GLY A 95 9.61 8.46 -1.34
C GLY A 95 10.40 7.21 -1.05
N LEU A 96 11.66 7.19 -1.49
CA LEU A 96 12.54 6.05 -1.33
C LEU A 96 12.87 5.78 0.14
N ASP A 97 13.16 4.53 0.43
CA ASP A 97 13.67 4.13 1.73
C ASP A 97 15.13 4.54 1.84
N TYR A 98 15.49 5.12 2.98
CA TYR A 98 16.88 5.41 3.29
C TYR A 98 17.52 4.26 4.08
N VAL A 99 18.86 4.23 4.13
CA VAL A 99 19.60 3.15 4.79
C VAL A 99 19.21 3.04 6.26
N ASN A 100 18.92 1.83 6.72
CA ASN A 100 18.46 1.51 8.08
C ASN A 100 17.10 2.12 8.49
N LYS A 101 16.26 2.56 7.54
CA LYS A 101 14.89 2.96 7.85
C LYS A 101 14.16 1.84 8.59
N SER A 102 13.56 2.17 9.73
CA SER A 102 12.80 1.22 10.54
C SER A 102 11.60 0.66 9.76
N LEU A 103 11.28 -0.62 10.00
CA LEU A 103 10.07 -1.23 9.45
C LEU A 103 8.81 -0.54 10.03
N PRO A 104 7.72 -0.44 9.27
CA PRO A 104 6.46 0.11 9.78
C PRO A 104 5.90 -0.69 10.97
N ASP A 105 5.31 0.00 11.94
CA ASP A 105 4.73 -0.62 13.16
C ASP A 105 3.64 -1.67 12.87
N SER A 106 2.91 -1.52 11.76
CA SER A 106 1.93 -2.50 11.28
C SER A 106 2.54 -3.88 11.01
N ARG A 107 3.86 -3.93 10.77
CA ARG A 107 4.62 -5.18 10.54
C ARG A 107 5.31 -5.69 11.81
N SER A 108 5.19 -4.98 12.93
CA SER A 108 5.79 -5.38 14.21
C SER A 108 5.25 -6.72 14.71
N THR A 109 6.08 -7.46 15.45
CA THR A 109 5.68 -8.71 16.10
C THR A 109 4.49 -8.51 17.04
N GLU A 110 4.45 -7.37 17.73
CA GLU A 110 3.38 -7.03 18.66
C GLU A 110 2.04 -6.82 17.94
N SER A 111 2.02 -6.07 16.84
CA SER A 111 0.79 -5.87 16.06
C SER A 111 0.25 -7.19 15.51
N ARG A 112 1.13 -8.13 15.11
CA ARG A 112 0.71 -9.47 14.68
C ARG A 112 0.13 -10.28 15.83
N ARG A 113 0.80 -10.29 16.99
CA ARG A 113 0.36 -10.99 18.20
C ARG A 113 -1.06 -10.58 18.61
N VAL A 114 -1.30 -9.27 18.68
CA VAL A 114 -2.61 -8.70 19.04
C VAL A 114 -3.71 -9.13 18.05
N GLN A 115 -3.42 -9.20 16.75
CA GLN A 115 -4.38 -9.67 15.75
C GLN A 115 -4.68 -11.17 15.89
N ASP A 116 -3.68 -11.99 16.21
CA ASP A 116 -3.88 -13.42 16.45
C ASP A 116 -4.73 -13.67 17.72
N GLU A 117 -4.51 -12.89 18.78
CA GLU A 117 -5.36 -12.90 19.98
C GLU A 117 -6.80 -12.49 19.68
N ALA A 118 -6.99 -11.44 18.87
CA ALA A 118 -8.32 -11.01 18.42
C ALA A 118 -9.05 -12.12 17.66
N TRP A 119 -8.35 -12.83 16.77
CA TRP A 119 -8.91 -14.00 16.08
C TRP A 119 -9.24 -15.15 17.03
N HIS A 120 -8.42 -15.40 18.04
CA HIS A 120 -8.73 -16.42 19.06
C HIS A 120 -10.01 -16.06 19.83
N HIS A 121 -10.15 -14.82 20.28
CA HIS A 121 -11.36 -14.38 20.99
C HIS A 121 -12.60 -14.47 20.10
N TYR A 122 -12.47 -14.14 18.80
CA TYR A 122 -13.57 -14.30 17.85
C TYR A 122 -14.02 -15.75 17.72
N LEU A 123 -13.07 -16.68 17.54
CA LEU A 123 -13.36 -18.12 17.43
C LEU A 123 -13.92 -18.72 18.73
N SER A 124 -13.63 -18.12 19.88
CA SER A 124 -14.19 -18.52 21.18
C SER A 124 -15.56 -17.88 21.48
N GLY A 125 -16.09 -17.04 20.59
CA GLY A 125 -17.38 -16.37 20.75
C GLY A 125 -17.37 -15.09 21.60
N ASP A 126 -16.19 -14.59 22.02
CA ASP A 126 -16.08 -13.34 22.78
C ASP A 126 -15.96 -12.13 21.84
N GLY A 127 -17.12 -11.68 21.34
CA GLY A 127 -17.20 -10.53 20.44
C GLY A 127 -16.71 -9.21 21.05
N LYS A 128 -16.85 -9.02 22.38
CA LYS A 128 -16.42 -7.77 23.04
C LYS A 128 -14.90 -7.67 23.06
N ARG A 129 -14.20 -8.74 23.47
CA ARG A 129 -12.73 -8.76 23.45
C ARG A 129 -12.17 -8.73 22.04
N THR A 130 -12.82 -9.40 21.10
CA THR A 130 -12.46 -9.35 19.67
C THR A 130 -12.33 -7.91 19.16
N VAL A 131 -13.34 -7.09 19.42
CA VAL A 131 -13.37 -5.67 19.00
C VAL A 131 -12.27 -4.87 19.69
N VAL A 132 -12.06 -5.09 20.99
CA VAL A 132 -11.03 -4.39 21.78
C VAL A 132 -9.63 -4.72 21.27
N ASP A 133 -9.33 -5.99 21.01
CA ASP A 133 -8.00 -6.41 20.59
C ASP A 133 -7.70 -6.02 19.14
N PHE A 134 -8.67 -6.15 18.22
CA PHE A 134 -8.47 -5.59 16.88
C PHE A 134 -8.26 -4.07 16.89
N GLY A 135 -8.90 -3.34 17.82
CA GLY A 135 -8.69 -1.91 18.02
C GLY A 135 -7.30 -1.53 18.59
N LYS A 136 -6.49 -2.50 19.04
CA LYS A 136 -5.09 -2.26 19.46
C LYS A 136 -4.08 -2.48 18.33
N ALA A 137 -4.48 -3.14 17.24
CA ALA A 137 -3.59 -3.43 16.13
C ALA A 137 -3.32 -2.19 15.26
N LYS A 138 -2.20 -2.20 14.52
CA LYS A 138 -1.80 -1.09 13.64
C LYS A 138 -2.04 -1.43 12.18
N TYR A 139 -2.90 -0.65 11.51
CA TYR A 139 -3.31 -0.89 10.13
C TYR A 139 -2.19 -0.46 9.20
N PRO A 140 -1.87 -1.23 8.14
CA PRO A 140 -0.82 -0.86 7.20
C PRO A 140 -1.22 0.39 6.41
N ILE A 141 -0.49 1.48 6.60
CA ILE A 141 -0.75 2.75 5.92
C ILE A 141 -0.19 2.77 4.48
N ASP A 142 0.83 1.95 4.19
CA ASP A 142 1.49 1.93 2.88
C ASP A 142 0.51 1.65 1.73
N VAL A 143 -0.41 0.69 1.95
CA VAL A 143 -1.44 0.30 0.98
C VAL A 143 -2.50 1.38 0.74
N MET A 144 -2.52 2.43 1.58
CA MET A 144 -3.46 3.55 1.50
C MET A 144 -2.91 4.73 0.71
N THR A 145 -1.59 4.79 0.47
CA THR A 145 -0.88 5.92 -0.15
C THR A 145 -1.54 6.39 -1.45
N ARG A 146 -1.80 5.46 -2.38
CA ARG A 146 -2.42 5.76 -3.67
C ARG A 146 -3.85 6.25 -3.54
N SER A 147 -4.61 5.63 -2.64
CA SER A 147 -5.98 6.06 -2.37
C SER A 147 -6.03 7.47 -1.77
N LEU A 148 -5.06 7.83 -0.91
CA LEU A 148 -4.95 9.18 -0.38
C LEU A 148 -4.59 10.18 -1.49
N GLN A 149 -3.57 9.90 -2.30
CA GLN A 149 -3.19 10.75 -3.44
C GLN A 149 -4.37 11.01 -4.36
N LYS A 150 -5.20 9.99 -4.62
CA LYS A 150 -6.44 10.13 -5.39
C LYS A 150 -7.45 11.05 -4.74
N LEU A 151 -7.73 10.84 -3.45
CA LEU A 151 -8.65 11.70 -2.70
C LEU A 151 -8.18 13.15 -2.63
N LEU A 152 -6.87 13.38 -2.46
CA LEU A 152 -6.29 14.72 -2.45
C LEU A 152 -6.45 15.39 -3.83
N ALA A 153 -6.13 14.69 -4.91
CA ALA A 153 -6.30 15.19 -6.27
C ALA A 153 -7.78 15.52 -6.59
N ASP A 154 -8.70 14.60 -6.27
CA ASP A 154 -10.15 14.78 -6.46
C ASP A 154 -10.67 16.00 -5.67
N ASN A 155 -10.08 16.29 -4.52
CA ASN A 155 -10.40 17.45 -3.67
C ASN A 155 -9.54 18.69 -3.93
N LYS A 156 -8.71 18.70 -4.99
CA LYS A 156 -7.82 19.80 -5.37
C LYS A 156 -6.84 20.22 -4.26
N VAL A 157 -6.37 19.26 -3.48
CA VAL A 157 -5.32 19.45 -2.48
C VAL A 157 -3.98 19.10 -3.11
N GLN A 158 -3.00 20.00 -2.97
CA GLN A 158 -1.67 19.78 -3.53
C GLN A 158 -0.94 18.68 -2.75
N TYR A 159 -0.19 17.87 -3.47
CA TYR A 159 0.74 16.94 -2.86
C TYR A 159 2.02 16.78 -3.68
N MET A 160 3.06 16.30 -3.02
CA MET A 160 4.27 15.78 -3.67
C MET A 160 4.78 14.54 -2.94
N VAL A 161 5.61 13.75 -3.62
CA VAL A 161 6.40 12.70 -2.98
C VAL A 161 7.82 13.22 -2.80
N ALA A 162 8.34 13.18 -1.57
CA ALA A 162 9.73 13.53 -1.28
C ALA A 162 10.70 12.54 -1.95
N PRO A 163 11.98 12.88 -2.20
CA PRO A 163 12.96 11.91 -2.67
C PRO A 163 13.11 10.72 -1.71
N TYR A 164 13.10 11.00 -0.41
CA TYR A 164 13.21 10.01 0.66
C TYR A 164 12.19 10.30 1.79
N SER A 165 12.55 11.14 2.77
CA SER A 165 11.72 11.41 3.95
C SER A 165 10.83 12.63 3.73
N ALA A 166 9.53 12.48 4.00
CA ALA A 166 8.58 13.58 4.01
C ALA A 166 8.93 14.61 5.10
N THR A 167 9.34 14.15 6.28
CA THR A 167 9.77 15.01 7.39
C THR A 167 10.93 15.93 6.98
N ALA A 168 11.94 15.38 6.28
CA ALA A 168 13.07 16.15 5.79
C ALA A 168 12.66 17.17 4.72
N GLN A 169 11.83 16.75 3.76
CA GLN A 169 11.33 17.63 2.70
C GLN A 169 10.47 18.78 3.27
N LEU A 170 9.59 18.49 4.22
CA LEU A 170 8.78 19.50 4.92
C LEU A 170 9.67 20.49 5.70
N SER A 171 10.73 19.99 6.34
CA SER A 171 11.69 20.85 7.05
C SER A 171 12.41 21.82 6.11
N TYR A 172 12.72 21.37 4.88
CA TYR A 172 13.28 22.24 3.84
C TYR A 172 12.26 23.29 3.40
N LEU A 173 11.02 22.89 3.10
CA LEU A 173 9.97 23.79 2.63
C LEU A 173 9.64 24.89 3.66
N LEU A 174 9.64 24.57 4.96
CA LEU A 174 9.40 25.55 6.03
C LEU A 174 10.53 26.59 6.16
N LYS A 175 11.77 26.19 5.83
CA LYS A 175 12.98 27.02 6.01
C LYS A 175 13.33 27.87 4.79
N LEU A 176 12.63 27.71 3.67
CA LEU A 176 12.79 28.58 2.50
C LEU A 176 12.52 30.05 2.87
N GLU A 177 13.27 30.98 2.28
CA GLU A 177 13.12 32.42 2.55
C GLU A 177 11.71 32.92 2.18
N ASP A 178 11.15 32.37 1.12
CA ASP A 178 9.80 32.61 0.63
C ASP A 178 8.72 31.77 1.34
N GLN A 179 9.10 31.03 2.40
CA GLN A 179 8.23 30.28 3.32
C GLN A 179 7.06 29.56 2.63
N TYR A 180 7.35 28.46 1.96
CA TYR A 180 6.35 27.72 1.16
C TYR A 180 5.23 27.10 2.02
N ILE A 181 5.50 26.90 3.32
CA ILE A 181 4.56 26.46 4.35
C ILE A 181 4.82 27.24 5.64
N ASP A 182 3.80 27.35 6.50
CA ASP A 182 3.86 28.08 7.77
C ASP A 182 4.02 27.16 8.99
N ALA A 183 3.56 25.91 8.87
CA ALA A 183 3.63 24.91 9.93
C ALA A 183 3.73 23.50 9.36
N ILE A 184 4.29 22.59 10.15
CA ILE A 184 4.38 21.16 9.82
C ILE A 184 3.44 20.37 10.71
N MET A 185 2.57 19.58 10.10
CA MET A 185 1.82 18.51 10.76
C MET A 185 2.58 17.19 10.59
N GLY A 186 3.01 16.59 11.70
CA GLY A 186 3.90 15.44 11.68
C GLY A 186 4.23 14.89 13.07
N THR A 187 5.21 13.99 13.13
CA THR A 187 5.75 13.48 14.40
C THR A 187 6.72 14.49 15.02
N THR A 188 7.07 14.29 16.29
CA THR A 188 8.13 15.05 16.98
C THR A 188 9.52 14.82 16.37
N GLU A 189 9.69 13.91 15.40
CA GLU A 189 10.96 13.77 14.65
C GLU A 189 11.31 15.04 13.86
N CYS A 190 10.35 15.94 13.60
CA CYS A 190 10.66 17.25 13.04
C CYS A 190 11.66 18.05 13.91
N PHE A 191 11.68 17.83 15.23
CA PHE A 191 12.64 18.48 16.13
C PHE A 191 14.09 18.11 15.81
N LEU A 192 14.31 16.90 15.28
CA LEU A 192 15.62 16.43 14.82
C LEU A 192 16.13 17.25 13.64
N PHE A 193 15.21 17.74 12.80
CA PHE A 193 15.49 18.63 11.67
C PHE A 193 15.51 20.12 12.05
N GLY A 194 15.51 20.46 13.35
CA GLY A 194 15.58 21.84 13.81
C GLY A 194 14.29 22.64 13.59
N ILE A 195 13.15 21.96 13.70
CA ILE A 195 11.83 22.60 13.73
C ILE A 195 11.42 22.80 15.19
N ASP A 196 10.87 23.97 15.53
CA ASP A 196 10.55 24.30 16.93
C ASP A 196 9.15 23.89 17.37
N ARG A 197 8.17 23.89 16.45
CA ARG A 197 6.78 23.55 16.74
C ARG A 197 6.23 22.60 15.69
N VAL A 198 5.45 21.62 16.14
CA VAL A 198 4.82 20.62 15.28
C VAL A 198 3.33 20.54 15.61
N VAL A 199 2.49 20.56 14.57
CA VAL A 199 1.06 20.29 14.68
C VAL A 199 0.86 18.78 14.79
N THR A 200 0.21 18.32 15.85
CA THR A 200 -0.04 16.89 16.08
C THR A 200 -1.45 16.47 15.68
N ASP A 201 -2.43 17.37 15.78
CA ASP A 201 -3.79 17.12 15.33
C ASP A 201 -4.55 18.45 15.16
N PHE A 202 -5.74 18.39 14.58
CA PHE A 202 -6.70 19.48 14.58
C PHE A 202 -8.03 19.02 15.15
N ASN A 203 -8.58 19.81 16.06
CA ASN A 203 -9.82 19.49 16.76
C ASN A 203 -11.01 20.11 16.05
N LEU A 204 -11.80 19.26 15.38
CA LEU A 204 -13.02 19.64 14.67
C LEU A 204 -14.05 20.34 15.59
N ASN A 205 -14.14 19.92 16.86
CA ASN A 205 -15.15 20.44 17.79
C ASN A 205 -14.75 21.78 18.43
N LYS A 206 -13.45 21.99 18.65
CA LYS A 206 -12.91 23.18 19.33
C LYS A 206 -12.39 24.24 18.38
N SER A 207 -12.34 23.97 17.08
CA SER A 207 -11.73 24.85 16.08
C SER A 207 -10.32 25.30 16.47
N SER A 208 -9.48 24.32 16.85
CA SER A 208 -8.09 24.55 17.29
C SER A 208 -7.12 23.49 16.76
N LEU A 209 -5.87 23.88 16.49
CA LEU A 209 -4.74 22.96 16.32
C LEU A 209 -4.18 22.55 17.68
N SER A 210 -3.76 21.29 17.76
CA SER A 210 -2.93 20.74 18.82
C SER A 210 -1.46 20.83 18.38
N LEU A 211 -0.61 21.39 19.22
CA LEU A 211 0.79 21.66 18.94
C LEU A 211 1.69 21.10 20.04
N VAL A 212 2.91 20.71 19.67
CA VAL A 212 3.99 20.43 20.63
C VAL A 212 5.17 21.33 20.29
N SER A 213 5.69 22.04 21.30
CA SER A 213 6.87 22.89 21.18
C SER A 213 8.11 22.20 21.76
N LYS A 214 9.22 22.29 21.03
CA LYS A 214 10.52 21.77 21.45
C LYS A 214 11.01 22.45 22.74
N SER A 215 10.88 23.78 22.84
CA SER A 215 11.28 24.54 24.02
C SER A 215 10.51 24.11 25.28
N VAL A 216 9.21 23.86 25.16
CA VAL A 216 8.39 23.35 26.28
C VAL A 216 8.89 21.98 26.72
N CYS A 217 9.25 21.10 25.79
CA CYS A 217 9.83 19.80 26.12
C CYS A 217 11.18 19.94 26.85
N GLU A 218 12.06 20.83 26.37
CA GLU A 218 13.36 21.13 26.98
C GLU A 218 13.22 21.68 28.40
N ASP A 219 12.28 22.60 28.62
CA ASP A 219 12.00 23.21 29.92
C ASP A 219 11.46 22.18 30.93
N VAL A 220 10.49 21.36 30.50
CA VAL A 220 9.88 20.32 31.35
C VAL A 220 10.92 19.26 31.72
N LEU A 221 11.75 18.83 30.78
CA LEU A 221 12.78 17.80 31.00
C LEU A 221 14.07 18.35 31.62
N LYS A 222 14.24 19.68 31.65
CA LYS A 222 15.44 20.38 32.12
C LYS A 222 16.71 19.95 31.36
N VAL A 223 16.60 19.88 30.03
CA VAL A 223 17.69 19.47 29.13
C VAL A 223 17.88 20.47 28.01
N ASN A 224 19.07 20.47 27.41
CA ASN A 224 19.32 21.23 26.17
C ASN A 224 18.91 20.42 24.93
N GLY A 225 18.85 21.08 23.77
CA GLY A 225 18.42 20.45 22.53
C GLY A 225 19.26 19.27 22.06
N GLU A 226 20.57 19.25 22.36
CA GLU A 226 21.44 18.11 22.03
C GLU A 226 21.09 16.87 22.87
N THR A 227 20.90 17.05 24.18
CA THR A 227 20.50 15.94 25.08
C THR A 227 19.10 15.44 24.73
N LEU A 228 18.18 16.34 24.37
CA LEU A 228 16.83 15.97 23.94
C LEU A 228 16.86 15.15 22.64
N ARG A 229 17.61 15.61 21.63
CA ARG A 229 17.82 14.89 20.36
C ARG A 229 18.35 13.49 20.61
N ASP A 230 19.40 13.37 21.43
CA ASP A 230 20.04 12.08 21.70
C ASP A 230 19.11 11.15 22.48
N ALA A 231 18.35 11.67 23.45
CA ALA A 231 17.33 10.91 24.17
C ALA A 231 16.22 10.41 23.23
N GLN A 232 15.75 11.27 22.31
CA GLN A 232 14.76 10.90 21.30
C GLN A 232 15.27 9.77 20.40
N LEU A 233 16.52 9.85 19.93
CA LEU A 233 17.14 8.80 19.13
C LEU A 233 17.32 7.48 19.91
N LEU A 234 17.64 7.53 21.21
CA LEU A 234 17.75 6.35 22.06
C LEU A 234 16.42 5.65 22.30
N LEU A 235 15.31 6.39 22.37
CA LEU A 235 13.96 5.81 22.48
C LEU A 235 13.52 5.09 21.20
N GLY A 236 14.23 5.31 20.10
CA GLY A 236 13.99 4.72 18.79
C GLY A 236 13.03 5.56 17.95
N THR A 237 13.46 5.83 16.72
CA THR A 237 12.84 6.70 15.71
C THR A 237 12.79 5.96 14.37
N SER A 238 12.35 6.64 13.31
CA SER A 238 12.52 6.14 11.95
C SER A 238 14.01 5.94 11.57
N PHE A 239 14.93 6.68 12.19
CA PHE A 239 16.37 6.66 11.94
C PHE A 239 17.19 5.71 12.83
N THR A 240 16.66 5.34 14.00
CA THR A 240 17.37 4.51 14.99
C THR A 240 16.45 3.50 15.66
N PRO A 241 16.90 2.26 15.92
CA PRO A 241 16.17 1.36 16.81
C PRO A 241 16.24 1.86 18.26
N THR A 242 15.32 1.39 19.09
CA THR A 242 15.39 1.60 20.55
C THR A 242 16.72 1.09 21.09
N PHE A 243 17.33 1.81 22.03
CA PHE A 243 18.57 1.40 22.65
C PHE A 243 18.33 0.15 23.52
N PRO A 244 19.08 -0.95 23.32
CA PRO A 244 18.78 -2.25 23.96
C PRO A 244 18.66 -2.26 25.49
N ILE A 245 19.35 -1.34 26.17
CA ILE A 245 19.25 -1.22 27.64
C ILE A 245 17.88 -0.70 28.06
N LEU A 246 17.28 0.22 27.29
CA LEU A 246 15.93 0.71 27.56
C LEU A 246 14.89 -0.40 27.35
N ASP A 247 15.03 -1.23 26.32
CA ASP A 247 14.18 -2.41 26.13
C ASP A 247 14.30 -3.40 27.29
N SER A 248 15.52 -3.63 27.77
CA SER A 248 15.78 -4.49 28.93
C SER A 248 15.12 -3.95 30.20
N MET A 249 15.15 -2.63 30.40
CA MET A 249 14.47 -1.97 31.53
C MET A 249 12.95 -2.08 31.43
N ALA A 250 12.41 -1.98 30.21
CA ALA A 250 10.98 -2.05 29.93
C ALA A 250 10.34 -3.40 30.33
N ALA A 251 11.15 -4.46 30.43
CA ALA A 251 10.73 -5.75 30.95
C ALA A 251 10.33 -5.73 32.44
N THR A 252 10.80 -4.75 33.21
CA THR A 252 10.61 -4.68 34.67
C THR A 252 9.86 -3.44 35.14
N LYS A 253 9.93 -2.33 34.39
CA LYS A 253 9.24 -1.08 34.72
C LYS A 253 8.86 -0.30 33.47
N ALA A 254 7.88 0.59 33.61
CA ALA A 254 7.63 1.60 32.59
C ALA A 254 8.91 2.41 32.33
N THR A 255 9.34 2.44 31.07
CA THR A 255 10.61 3.04 30.63
C THR A 255 10.34 4.06 29.53
N GLY A 256 10.96 5.24 29.59
CA GLY A 256 10.74 6.32 28.63
C GLY A 256 11.84 7.39 28.62
N VAL A 257 11.50 8.62 28.20
CA VAL A 257 12.48 9.70 27.96
C VAL A 257 13.32 10.06 29.18
N ILE A 258 12.74 9.99 30.38
CA ILE A 258 13.44 10.27 31.64
C ILE A 258 14.56 9.25 31.88
N ASP A 259 14.32 7.98 31.55
CA ASP A 259 15.32 6.91 31.66
C ASP A 259 16.43 7.08 30.61
N ALA A 260 16.08 7.44 29.37
CA ALA A 260 17.05 7.74 28.33
C ALA A 260 17.98 8.91 28.73
N ILE A 261 17.42 9.99 29.28
CA ILE A 261 18.19 11.13 29.80
C ILE A 261 19.08 10.71 30.97
N SER A 262 18.58 9.85 31.87
CA SER A 262 19.35 9.34 33.00
C SER A 262 20.56 8.51 32.54
N LEU A 263 20.38 7.65 31.53
CA LEU A 263 21.47 6.89 30.91
C LEU A 263 22.50 7.82 30.25
N LEU A 264 22.04 8.85 29.53
CA LEU A 264 22.93 9.85 28.93
C LEU A 264 23.74 10.59 29.99
N ASN A 265 23.11 11.05 31.07
CA ASN A 265 23.80 11.75 32.15
C ASN A 265 24.86 10.89 32.83
N ALA A 266 24.60 9.59 33.01
CA ALA A 266 25.58 8.64 33.54
C ALA A 266 26.77 8.41 32.59
N ALA A 267 26.56 8.61 31.28
CA ALA A 267 27.57 8.43 30.24
C ALA A 267 28.09 9.76 29.66
N GLY A 268 28.25 10.79 30.49
CA GLY A 268 28.85 12.06 30.07
C GLY A 268 28.08 12.79 28.96
N LYS A 269 26.77 12.53 28.83
CA LYS A 269 25.88 13.02 27.77
C LYS A 269 26.36 12.65 26.36
N SER A 270 26.98 11.48 26.20
CA SER A 270 27.46 10.99 24.91
C SER A 270 26.92 9.59 24.63
N VAL A 271 26.15 9.45 23.54
CA VAL A 271 25.67 8.14 23.06
C VAL A 271 26.84 7.20 22.72
N ILE A 272 27.96 7.74 22.24
CA ILE A 272 29.16 6.94 21.94
C ILE A 272 29.79 6.39 23.21
N GLN A 273 29.91 7.22 24.26
CA GLN A 273 30.39 6.73 25.56
C GLN A 273 29.42 5.72 26.15
N LEU A 274 28.11 5.94 26.04
CA LEU A 274 27.08 4.99 26.47
C LEU A 274 27.22 3.63 25.77
N CYS A 275 27.44 3.62 24.45
CA CYS A 275 27.72 2.39 23.70
C CYS A 275 29.00 1.70 24.18
N ASN A 276 30.04 2.46 24.54
CA ASN A 276 31.28 1.91 25.08
C ASN A 276 31.10 1.30 26.48
N PHE A 277 30.31 1.93 27.35
CA PHE A 277 29.98 1.39 28.67
C PHE A 277 29.25 0.05 28.58
N HIS A 278 28.39 -0.12 27.57
CA HIS A 278 27.64 -1.35 27.33
C HIS A 278 28.16 -2.16 26.15
N ARG A 279 29.45 -2.05 25.81
CA ARG A 279 30.05 -2.69 24.63
C ARG A 279 29.91 -4.22 24.62
N ASP A 280 29.82 -4.84 25.79
CA ASP A 280 29.71 -6.29 25.96
C ASP A 280 28.25 -6.78 25.88
N HIS A 281 27.27 -5.87 25.72
CA HIS A 281 25.86 -6.23 25.56
C HIS A 281 25.60 -6.86 24.17
N PRO A 282 25.09 -8.09 24.08
CA PRO A 282 24.99 -8.82 22.81
C PRO A 282 24.19 -8.08 21.72
N GLN A 283 23.05 -7.48 22.10
CA GLN A 283 22.21 -6.76 21.13
C GLN A 283 22.84 -5.44 20.66
N ILE A 284 23.69 -4.80 21.47
CA ILE A 284 24.38 -3.56 21.07
C ILE A 284 25.43 -3.90 20.00
N GLN A 285 26.15 -5.01 20.19
CA GLN A 285 27.10 -5.55 19.20
C GLN A 285 26.38 -5.96 17.92
N ALA A 286 25.31 -6.74 18.02
CA ALA A 286 24.53 -7.24 16.88
C ALA A 286 23.96 -6.08 16.02
N LEU A 287 23.46 -5.03 16.67
CA LEU A 287 22.95 -3.85 15.97
C LEU A 287 24.06 -2.94 15.44
N ARG A 288 25.31 -3.09 15.91
CA ARG A 288 26.39 -2.10 15.73
C ARG A 288 25.88 -0.70 16.08
N TYR A 289 25.25 -0.55 17.25
CA TYR A 289 24.42 0.62 17.58
C TYR A 289 25.16 1.97 17.41
N ALA A 290 26.43 2.04 17.81
CA ALA A 290 27.24 3.25 17.65
C ALA A 290 27.40 3.68 16.18
N ASP A 291 27.50 2.73 15.25
CA ASP A 291 27.55 3.01 13.80
C ASP A 291 26.20 3.53 13.30
N ARG A 292 25.10 2.86 13.69
CA ARG A 292 23.74 3.30 13.34
C ARG A 292 23.43 4.70 13.87
N TYR A 293 23.83 5.00 15.10
CA TYR A 293 23.67 6.33 15.68
C TYR A 293 24.42 7.40 14.88
N LYS A 294 25.70 7.16 14.54
CA LYS A 294 26.48 8.10 13.70
C LYS A 294 25.81 8.31 12.35
N LYS A 295 25.36 7.24 11.70
CA LYS A 295 24.62 7.31 10.43
C LYS A 295 23.33 8.10 10.57
N ALA A 296 22.55 7.89 11.63
CA ALA A 296 21.34 8.66 11.88
C ALA A 296 21.63 10.16 11.99
N ILE A 297 22.68 10.57 12.72
CA ILE A 297 23.09 11.98 12.79
C ILE A 297 23.45 12.52 11.40
N MET A 298 24.19 11.76 10.59
CA MET A 298 24.55 12.17 9.23
C MET A 298 23.32 12.24 8.31
N THR A 299 22.42 11.26 8.39
CA THR A 299 21.15 11.25 7.65
C THR A 299 20.31 12.47 8.01
N ILE A 300 20.18 12.83 9.29
CA ILE A 300 19.40 13.99 9.72
C ILE A 300 20.04 15.31 9.24
N ARG A 301 21.37 15.44 9.33
CA ARG A 301 22.09 16.66 8.93
C ARG A 301 22.14 16.84 7.40
N HIS A 302 22.27 15.75 6.65
CA HIS A 302 22.53 15.74 5.21
C HIS A 302 21.47 14.95 4.43
N HIS A 303 20.22 14.95 4.92
CA HIS A 303 19.14 14.23 4.26
C HIS A 303 18.95 14.76 2.85
N VAL A 304 18.65 13.88 1.90
CA VAL A 304 18.43 14.30 0.50
C VAL A 304 17.00 14.81 0.33
N VAL A 305 16.89 16.04 -0.20
CA VAL A 305 15.63 16.73 -0.49
C VAL A 305 15.57 17.15 -1.96
N MET A 306 14.37 17.49 -2.42
CA MET A 306 14.16 18.12 -3.72
C MET A 306 14.05 19.63 -3.51
N GLU A 307 14.98 20.37 -4.11
CA GLU A 307 15.02 21.83 -4.07
C GLU A 307 13.96 22.46 -4.98
N LYS A 308 13.67 23.74 -4.77
CA LYS A 308 12.67 24.51 -5.56
C LYS A 308 12.95 24.51 -7.07
N ASN A 309 14.23 24.43 -7.47
CA ASN A 309 14.67 24.35 -8.87
C ASN A 309 14.60 22.92 -9.45
N GLY A 310 14.20 21.92 -8.66
CA GLY A 310 14.13 20.51 -9.05
C GLY A 310 15.40 19.70 -8.80
N VAL A 311 16.49 20.32 -8.33
CA VAL A 311 17.73 19.62 -7.98
C VAL A 311 17.49 18.71 -6.77
N VAL A 312 18.02 17.50 -6.83
CA VAL A 312 17.95 16.53 -5.72
C VAL A 312 19.32 16.45 -5.05
N ALA A 313 19.43 17.09 -3.89
CA ALA A 313 20.70 17.27 -3.19
C ALA A 313 20.58 17.01 -1.67
N PRO A 314 21.69 16.60 -1.03
CA PRO A 314 21.82 16.62 0.43
C PRO A 314 21.60 18.01 1.01
N LEU A 315 20.89 18.10 2.14
CA LEU A 315 20.92 19.27 3.00
C LEU A 315 22.37 19.58 3.45
N ASN A 316 22.70 20.86 3.60
CA ASN A 316 24.04 21.30 3.98
C ASN A 316 25.13 20.68 3.08
N PHE A 317 24.95 20.79 1.77
CA PHE A 317 25.77 20.10 0.76
C PHE A 317 27.27 20.33 0.93
N ASP A 318 27.69 21.56 1.22
CA ASP A 318 29.11 21.93 1.36
C ASP A 318 29.82 21.20 2.52
N ASP A 319 29.05 20.78 3.53
CA ASP A 319 29.53 20.04 4.70
C ASP A 319 29.32 18.52 4.56
N ALA A 320 28.64 18.06 3.51
CA ALA A 320 28.24 16.66 3.37
C ALA A 320 29.47 15.78 3.04
N PRO A 321 29.62 14.61 3.67
CA PRO A 321 30.72 13.71 3.36
C PRO A 321 30.52 13.07 1.97
N GLY A 322 31.60 12.62 1.32
CA GLY A 322 31.54 12.06 -0.04
C GLY A 322 30.80 10.72 -0.16
N ASP A 323 30.44 10.11 0.96
CA ASP A 323 29.84 8.78 1.08
C ASP A 323 28.36 8.83 1.54
N VAL A 324 27.61 9.89 1.18
CA VAL A 324 26.17 10.04 1.49
C VAL A 324 25.33 8.78 1.20
N HIS A 325 25.71 8.02 0.18
CA HIS A 325 25.04 6.78 -0.21
C HIS A 325 25.10 5.68 0.86
N GLU A 326 26.01 5.74 1.83
CA GLU A 326 26.09 4.80 2.95
C GLU A 326 25.01 5.01 4.02
N PHE A 327 24.38 6.19 4.07
CA PHE A 327 23.38 6.52 5.10
C PHE A 327 22.05 7.07 4.56
N VAL A 328 22.02 7.60 3.33
CA VAL A 328 20.77 7.93 2.63
C VAL A 328 20.43 6.83 1.62
N GLY A 329 21.32 6.50 0.70
CA GLY A 329 21.10 5.44 -0.29
C GLY A 329 21.68 5.76 -1.67
N GLN A 330 21.60 4.79 -2.58
CA GLN A 330 22.16 4.95 -3.94
C GLN A 330 21.40 6.03 -4.73
N ARG A 331 22.14 6.91 -5.41
CA ARG A 331 21.58 8.05 -6.15
C ARG A 331 20.99 7.63 -7.49
N LEU A 332 19.69 7.85 -7.66
CA LEU A 332 19.02 7.74 -8.95
C LEU A 332 19.10 9.06 -9.76
N PRO A 333 18.84 9.02 -11.08
CA PRO A 333 18.75 10.24 -11.89
C PRO A 333 17.66 11.19 -11.37
N GLU A 334 17.91 12.50 -11.44
CA GLU A 334 16.99 13.54 -10.97
C GLU A 334 15.63 13.50 -11.69
N GLU A 335 15.64 13.17 -12.99
CA GLU A 335 14.43 12.96 -13.78
C GLU A 335 13.52 11.87 -13.18
N LEU A 336 14.10 10.79 -12.64
CA LEU A 336 13.32 9.74 -12.00
C LEU A 336 12.71 10.21 -10.67
N PHE A 337 13.46 10.98 -9.88
CA PHE A 337 12.93 11.61 -8.67
C PHE A 337 11.80 12.59 -8.98
N PHE A 338 11.87 13.32 -10.10
CA PHE A 338 10.77 14.16 -10.56
C PHE A 338 9.50 13.35 -10.85
N TYR A 339 9.60 12.21 -11.56
CA TYR A 339 8.42 11.37 -11.80
C TYR A 339 7.84 10.75 -10.52
N ILE A 340 8.71 10.38 -9.57
CA ILE A 340 8.29 9.96 -8.23
C ILE A 340 7.57 11.10 -7.52
N SER A 341 8.10 12.33 -7.57
CA SER A 341 7.51 13.48 -6.85
C SER A 341 6.12 13.86 -7.35
N LYS A 342 5.82 13.58 -8.63
CA LYS A 342 4.47 13.72 -9.21
C LYS A 342 3.55 12.52 -8.97
N GLY A 343 4.05 11.43 -8.41
CA GLY A 343 3.29 10.20 -8.15
C GLY A 343 3.09 9.31 -9.38
N LEU A 344 3.85 9.52 -10.47
CA LEU A 344 3.81 8.65 -11.66
C LEU A 344 4.39 7.26 -11.40
N LEU A 345 5.37 7.17 -10.49
CA LEU A 345 6.04 5.94 -10.10
C LEU A 345 6.05 5.79 -8.58
N GLY A 346 5.65 4.61 -8.09
CA GLY A 346 5.80 4.25 -6.68
C GLY A 346 7.25 3.99 -6.29
N PRO A 347 7.64 4.20 -5.02
CA PRO A 347 9.03 4.03 -4.58
C PRO A 347 9.48 2.56 -4.54
N GLN A 348 8.56 1.59 -4.62
CA GLN A 348 8.85 0.17 -4.39
C GLN A 348 9.87 -0.42 -5.38
N ILE A 349 9.68 -0.24 -6.69
CA ILE A 349 10.62 -0.75 -7.72
C ILE A 349 11.98 -0.04 -7.63
N PRO A 350 12.04 1.30 -7.54
CA PRO A 350 13.30 2.00 -7.24
C PRO A 350 14.00 1.54 -5.96
N ASN A 351 13.27 1.28 -4.87
CA ASN A 351 13.85 0.79 -3.61
C ASN A 351 14.53 -0.56 -3.79
N TRP A 352 13.89 -1.51 -4.48
CA TRP A 352 14.52 -2.80 -4.78
C TRP A 352 15.80 -2.64 -5.61
N LEU A 353 15.78 -1.72 -6.57
CA LEU A 353 16.90 -1.46 -7.44
C LEU A 353 18.09 -0.82 -6.69
N THR A 354 17.83 0.12 -5.77
CA THR A 354 18.88 0.79 -4.99
C THR A 354 19.40 -0.10 -3.86
N SER A 355 18.54 -0.84 -3.16
CA SER A 355 18.90 -1.75 -2.06
C SER A 355 19.58 -3.03 -2.54
N GLY A 356 19.16 -3.58 -3.69
CA GLY A 356 19.60 -4.90 -4.16
C GLY A 356 18.84 -6.06 -3.50
N GLU A 357 17.75 -5.77 -2.81
CA GLU A 357 16.94 -6.77 -2.12
C GLU A 357 15.44 -6.48 -2.18
N ILE A 358 14.66 -7.56 -2.24
CA ILE A 358 13.21 -7.60 -2.13
C ILE A 358 12.88 -8.32 -0.83
N VAL A 359 12.54 -7.56 0.20
CA VAL A 359 12.11 -8.12 1.49
C VAL A 359 10.60 -8.34 1.46
N LEU A 360 10.17 -9.60 1.50
CA LEU A 360 8.75 -9.98 1.50
C LEU A 360 8.27 -10.20 2.93
N SER A 361 7.04 -9.78 3.22
CA SER A 361 6.43 -9.92 4.55
C SER A 361 5.02 -10.48 4.49
N LEU A 362 4.66 -11.27 5.49
CA LEU A 362 3.27 -11.67 5.73
C LEU A 362 2.46 -10.48 6.27
N PRO A 363 1.35 -10.08 5.63
CA PRO A 363 0.46 -9.07 6.17
C PRO A 363 -0.20 -9.52 7.48
N GLY A 364 -0.56 -8.55 8.32
CA GLY A 364 -1.23 -8.81 9.59
C GLY A 364 -2.59 -9.51 9.43
N GLY A 365 -2.92 -10.42 10.35
CA GLY A 365 -4.22 -11.13 10.41
C GLY A 365 -4.39 -12.24 9.37
N VAL A 366 -3.49 -12.34 8.39
CA VAL A 366 -3.46 -13.38 7.37
C VAL A 366 -3.06 -14.73 7.97
N LEU A 367 -3.54 -15.83 7.40
CA LEU A 367 -3.04 -17.16 7.69
C LEU A 367 -1.81 -17.45 6.85
N ASP A 368 -0.67 -17.68 7.51
CA ASP A 368 0.53 -18.16 6.84
C ASP A 368 0.26 -19.55 6.25
N SER A 369 0.29 -19.66 4.93
CA SER A 369 -0.15 -20.86 4.23
C SER A 369 0.60 -21.05 2.92
N GLU A 370 0.75 -22.30 2.51
CA GLU A 370 1.49 -22.67 1.31
C GLU A 370 0.98 -21.94 0.04
N PRO A 371 -0.34 -21.84 -0.22
CA PRO A 371 -0.81 -21.09 -1.39
C PRO A 371 -0.56 -19.58 -1.32
N TYR A 372 -0.45 -19.00 -0.12
CA TYR A 372 -0.10 -17.58 0.03
C TYR A 372 1.41 -17.38 -0.18
N ARG A 373 2.24 -18.22 0.44
CA ARG A 373 3.70 -18.25 0.26
C ARG A 373 4.05 -18.40 -1.22
N ARG A 374 3.54 -19.44 -1.88
CA ARG A 374 3.76 -19.68 -3.31
C ARG A 374 3.39 -18.48 -4.18
N LEU A 375 2.26 -17.82 -3.91
CA LEU A 375 1.87 -16.62 -4.63
C LEU A 375 2.91 -15.50 -4.49
N VAL A 376 3.20 -15.11 -3.25
CA VAL A 376 4.02 -13.92 -2.98
C VAL A 376 5.49 -14.17 -3.31
N ILE A 377 5.99 -15.37 -3.07
CA ILE A 377 7.40 -15.72 -3.23
C ILE A 377 7.71 -16.08 -4.69
N GLU A 378 6.93 -16.97 -5.30
CA GLU A 378 7.26 -17.55 -6.60
C GLU A 378 6.46 -16.91 -7.73
N LEU A 379 5.13 -16.95 -7.65
CA LEU A 379 4.26 -16.59 -8.78
C LEU A 379 4.30 -15.10 -9.15
N LEU A 380 4.56 -14.24 -8.17
CA LEU A 380 4.73 -12.79 -8.40
C LEU A 380 6.17 -12.39 -8.73
N ASN A 381 7.16 -13.29 -8.62
CA ASN A 381 8.55 -12.96 -8.93
C ASN A 381 8.80 -12.56 -10.40
N PRO A 382 8.13 -13.18 -11.40
CA PRO A 382 8.20 -12.72 -12.79
C PRO A 382 7.72 -11.28 -12.99
N PHE A 383 6.65 -10.85 -12.30
CA PHE A 383 6.13 -9.49 -12.39
C PHE A 383 7.15 -8.47 -11.88
N ARG A 384 7.82 -8.79 -10.77
CA ARG A 384 8.92 -7.96 -10.22
C ARG A 384 10.10 -7.90 -11.18
N THR A 385 10.43 -9.03 -11.81
CA THR A 385 11.50 -9.13 -12.79
C THR A 385 11.22 -8.27 -14.03
N GLU A 386 10.00 -8.33 -14.56
CA GLU A 386 9.52 -7.50 -15.68
C GLU A 386 9.62 -6.01 -15.33
N ALA A 387 9.06 -5.60 -14.18
CA ALA A 387 9.11 -4.19 -13.74
C ALA A 387 10.55 -3.70 -13.54
N LEU A 388 11.39 -4.44 -12.81
CA LEU A 388 12.79 -4.09 -12.60
C LEU A 388 13.55 -3.96 -13.92
N LYS A 389 13.32 -4.88 -14.87
CA LYS A 389 13.98 -4.86 -16.17
C LYS A 389 13.58 -3.63 -16.98
N ILE A 390 12.28 -3.34 -17.09
CA ILE A 390 11.76 -2.18 -17.84
C ILE A 390 12.32 -0.87 -17.28
N LEU A 391 12.37 -0.72 -15.96
CA LEU A 391 12.93 0.48 -15.34
C LEU A 391 14.43 0.58 -15.59
N ALA A 392 15.19 -0.48 -15.28
CA ALA A 392 16.65 -0.48 -15.33
C ALA A 392 17.20 -0.24 -16.74
N GLU A 393 16.52 -0.70 -17.79
CA GLU A 393 16.93 -0.49 -19.19
C GLU A 393 16.99 0.99 -19.61
N SER A 394 16.35 1.88 -18.87
CA SER A 394 16.35 3.32 -19.12
C SER A 394 17.36 4.06 -18.21
N LEU A 395 18.10 3.34 -17.37
CA LEU A 395 19.05 3.88 -16.40
C LEU A 395 20.50 3.53 -16.74
N ASN A 396 21.45 4.05 -15.97
CA ASN A 396 22.87 3.76 -16.13
C ASN A 396 23.17 2.25 -16.03
N TYR A 397 24.22 1.78 -16.71
CA TYR A 397 24.67 0.38 -16.71
C TYR A 397 24.83 -0.23 -15.30
N TYR A 398 25.23 0.58 -14.32
CA TYR A 398 25.27 0.17 -12.91
C TYR A 398 23.97 -0.52 -12.47
N TYR A 399 22.82 0.07 -12.79
CA TYR A 399 21.49 -0.46 -12.47
C TYR A 399 21.07 -1.63 -13.34
N GLN A 400 21.51 -1.64 -14.61
CA GLN A 400 21.25 -2.75 -15.54
C GLN A 400 21.99 -4.04 -15.16
N SER A 401 23.10 -3.92 -14.42
CA SER A 401 23.92 -5.06 -13.97
C SER A 401 23.59 -5.56 -12.57
N ARG A 402 22.58 -4.99 -11.89
CA ARG A 402 22.26 -5.35 -10.51
C ARG A 402 21.74 -6.80 -10.41
N VAL A 403 22.11 -7.43 -9.31
CA VAL A 403 21.56 -8.69 -8.83
C VAL A 403 20.69 -8.37 -7.62
N ILE A 404 19.41 -8.74 -7.69
CA ILE A 404 18.42 -8.44 -6.66
C ILE A 404 18.04 -9.73 -5.93
N LYS A 405 18.34 -9.78 -4.63
CA LYS A 405 18.02 -10.94 -3.78
C LYS A 405 16.57 -10.88 -3.32
N VAL A 406 15.92 -12.02 -3.19
CA VAL A 406 14.56 -12.12 -2.64
C VAL A 406 14.66 -12.75 -1.26
N ASP A 407 14.22 -12.01 -0.24
CA ASP A 407 14.26 -12.43 1.17
C ASP A 407 12.84 -12.53 1.74
N PRO A 408 12.27 -13.74 1.81
CA PRO A 408 10.95 -13.98 2.38
C PRO A 408 10.99 -14.07 3.90
N TRP A 409 9.85 -13.78 4.55
CA TRP A 409 9.70 -13.93 6.00
C TRP A 409 9.82 -15.37 6.51
N VAL A 410 9.90 -16.35 5.62
CA VAL A 410 10.11 -17.77 5.93
C VAL A 410 11.54 -18.16 5.56
N PRO A 411 12.30 -18.83 6.46
CA PRO A 411 13.62 -19.32 6.12
C PRO A 411 13.54 -20.39 5.02
N GLN A 412 14.08 -20.08 3.84
CA GLN A 412 14.18 -21.01 2.71
C GLN A 412 15.30 -20.58 1.75
N ASP A 413 15.77 -21.51 0.91
CA ASP A 413 16.69 -21.17 -0.17
C ASP A 413 15.96 -20.38 -1.26
N THR A 414 16.46 -19.18 -1.56
CA THR A 414 15.91 -18.28 -2.58
C THR A 414 16.89 -18.01 -3.72
N SER A 415 17.94 -18.82 -3.84
CA SER A 415 18.95 -18.69 -4.90
C SER A 415 18.31 -18.73 -6.30
N ASN A 416 17.29 -19.58 -6.50
CA ASN A 416 16.52 -19.68 -7.74
C ASN A 416 15.53 -18.52 -7.99
N LEU A 417 15.27 -17.67 -6.99
CA LEU A 417 14.40 -16.49 -7.10
C LEU A 417 15.18 -15.20 -7.34
N THR A 418 16.51 -15.26 -7.23
CA THR A 418 17.40 -14.11 -7.43
C THR A 418 17.21 -13.54 -8.83
N ILE A 419 16.98 -12.22 -8.91
CA ILE A 419 16.74 -11.53 -10.17
C ILE A 419 18.06 -10.92 -10.66
N GLU A 420 18.61 -11.50 -11.72
CA GLU A 420 19.80 -10.98 -12.40
C GLU A 420 19.38 -10.12 -13.59
N ILE A 421 19.26 -8.80 -13.39
CA ILE A 421 18.68 -7.87 -14.39
C ILE A 421 19.40 -7.95 -15.75
N ARG A 422 20.71 -8.17 -15.72
CA ARG A 422 21.54 -8.32 -16.92
C ARG A 422 21.13 -9.52 -17.77
N ASN A 423 20.76 -10.62 -17.11
CA ASN A 423 20.45 -11.90 -17.75
C ASN A 423 18.95 -12.03 -18.10
N THR A 424 18.10 -11.15 -17.57
CA THR A 424 16.70 -11.03 -18.00
C THR A 424 16.62 -10.53 -19.46
N PRO A 425 15.78 -11.15 -20.32
CA PRO A 425 15.58 -10.71 -21.70
C PRO A 425 15.20 -9.23 -21.82
N PRO A 426 15.68 -8.54 -22.87
CA PRO A 426 15.41 -7.12 -23.02
C PRO A 426 13.95 -6.82 -23.35
N MET A 427 13.38 -5.81 -22.70
CA MET A 427 11.97 -5.40 -22.89
C MET A 427 11.83 -4.25 -23.88
N ARG A 428 12.85 -3.40 -24.03
CA ARG A 428 12.87 -2.26 -24.97
C ARG A 428 12.45 -2.64 -26.39
N ASN A 429 12.89 -3.78 -26.90
CA ASN A 429 12.55 -4.24 -28.26
C ASN A 429 11.05 -4.58 -28.39
N LYS A 430 10.46 -5.13 -27.32
CA LYS A 430 9.05 -5.48 -27.21
C LYS A 430 8.16 -4.23 -27.06
N LEU A 431 8.67 -3.17 -26.43
CA LEU A 431 7.87 -2.00 -26.03
C LEU A 431 8.01 -0.78 -26.94
N SER A 432 9.19 -0.53 -27.51
CA SER A 432 9.46 0.64 -28.35
C SER A 432 8.61 0.75 -29.64
N PRO A 433 8.06 -0.33 -30.24
CA PRO A 433 7.19 -0.21 -31.40
C PRO A 433 5.87 0.52 -31.12
N TRP A 434 5.37 0.50 -29.87
CA TRP A 434 4.11 1.12 -29.49
C TRP A 434 4.20 2.65 -29.46
N LYS A 435 3.69 3.31 -30.52
CA LYS A 435 3.59 4.77 -30.66
C LYS A 435 2.26 5.20 -31.32
N VAL A 436 1.14 4.69 -30.82
CA VAL A 436 -0.20 5.03 -31.30
C VAL A 436 -0.50 6.50 -30.97
N ARG A 437 -0.78 7.35 -31.95
CA ARG A 437 -0.88 8.81 -31.78
C ARG A 437 -1.88 9.45 -32.73
N GLY A 438 -2.23 10.72 -32.53
CA GLY A 438 -3.07 11.47 -33.46
C GLY A 438 -4.39 10.78 -33.82
N THR A 439 -4.71 10.71 -35.12
CA THR A 439 -5.95 10.12 -35.63
C THR A 439 -6.11 8.64 -35.30
N GLU A 440 -5.02 7.89 -35.10
CA GLU A 440 -5.07 6.49 -34.73
C GLU A 440 -5.69 6.28 -33.33
N ILE A 441 -5.65 7.29 -32.45
CA ILE A 441 -6.32 7.21 -31.15
C ILE A 441 -7.83 7.31 -31.28
N GLU A 442 -8.34 8.06 -32.27
CA GLU A 442 -9.77 8.15 -32.52
C GLU A 442 -10.37 6.77 -32.87
N SER A 443 -9.55 5.86 -33.40
CA SER A 443 -9.94 4.46 -33.66
C SER A 443 -9.94 3.56 -32.41
N VAL A 444 -9.56 4.08 -31.24
CA VAL A 444 -9.70 3.42 -29.93
C VAL A 444 -10.87 4.09 -29.19
N PRO A 445 -12.12 3.65 -29.40
CA PRO A 445 -13.30 4.32 -28.85
C PRO A 445 -13.38 4.09 -27.34
N GLY A 446 -12.82 5.00 -26.57
CA GLY A 446 -12.91 5.06 -25.12
C GLY A 446 -13.27 6.47 -24.67
N ASN A 447 -14.25 6.61 -23.78
CA ASN A 447 -14.50 7.89 -23.14
C ASN A 447 -13.30 8.22 -22.24
N ALA A 448 -12.62 9.34 -22.53
CA ALA A 448 -11.56 9.88 -21.70
C ALA A 448 -12.10 10.20 -20.28
N GLY A 449 -12.01 9.25 -19.36
CA GLY A 449 -12.53 9.42 -18.00
C GLY A 449 -12.66 8.17 -17.12
N THR A 450 -12.54 6.95 -17.65
CA THR A 450 -12.73 5.71 -16.87
C THR A 450 -11.52 4.76 -16.94
N VAL A 451 -11.41 3.89 -15.93
CA VAL A 451 -10.56 2.69 -15.81
C VAL A 451 -10.58 1.75 -17.06
N SER A 452 -11.50 2.02 -17.97
CA SER A 452 -12.00 1.22 -19.09
C SER A 452 -11.05 0.98 -20.27
N LEU A 453 -9.88 1.65 -20.36
CA LEU A 453 -9.04 1.62 -21.57
C LEU A 453 -8.61 0.22 -22.07
N PHE A 454 -8.64 -0.80 -21.20
CA PHE A 454 -8.32 -2.18 -21.57
C PHE A 454 -9.25 -2.74 -22.64
N LEU A 455 -10.57 -2.53 -22.54
CA LEU A 455 -11.53 -3.08 -23.49
C LEU A 455 -11.44 -2.42 -24.87
N PRO A 456 -11.42 -1.07 -24.99
CA PRO A 456 -11.15 -0.40 -26.26
C PRO A 456 -9.83 -0.83 -26.90
N CYS A 457 -8.73 -0.94 -26.13
CA CYS A 457 -7.43 -1.36 -26.66
C CYS A 457 -7.48 -2.78 -27.25
N LEU A 458 -8.07 -3.74 -26.52
CA LEU A 458 -8.21 -5.12 -27.00
C LEU A 458 -9.11 -5.21 -28.24
N ARG A 459 -10.18 -4.41 -28.31
CA ARG A 459 -11.09 -4.39 -29.46
C ARG A 459 -10.48 -3.71 -30.68
N ALA A 460 -9.69 -2.66 -30.50
CA ALA A 460 -9.02 -1.98 -31.61
C ALA A 460 -8.07 -2.93 -32.36
N LEU A 461 -7.37 -3.82 -31.65
CA LEU A 461 -6.47 -4.81 -32.24
C LEU A 461 -7.19 -5.98 -32.95
N LYS A 462 -8.52 -6.04 -32.93
CA LYS A 462 -9.27 -6.98 -33.77
C LYS A 462 -9.25 -6.56 -35.25
N ASP A 463 -9.00 -5.29 -35.54
CA ASP A 463 -8.75 -4.82 -36.90
C ASP A 463 -7.27 -5.00 -37.24
N SER A 464 -6.98 -5.94 -38.14
CA SER A 464 -5.61 -6.21 -38.61
C SER A 464 -4.95 -4.98 -39.24
N ALA A 465 -5.72 -4.11 -39.90
CA ALA A 465 -5.18 -2.88 -40.49
C ALA A 465 -4.77 -1.87 -39.42
N PHE A 466 -5.47 -1.83 -38.28
CA PHE A 466 -5.05 -1.05 -37.12
C PHE A 466 -3.82 -1.68 -36.45
N ALA A 467 -3.83 -2.99 -36.21
CA ALA A 467 -2.72 -3.71 -35.58
C ALA A 467 -1.39 -3.46 -36.32
N GLU A 468 -1.38 -3.53 -37.66
CA GLU A 468 -0.19 -3.23 -38.45
C GLU A 468 0.33 -1.79 -38.29
N LYS A 469 -0.58 -0.81 -38.09
CA LYS A 469 -0.21 0.60 -37.85
C LYS A 469 0.36 0.83 -36.46
N THR A 470 0.00 0.01 -35.48
CA THR A 470 0.54 0.13 -34.13
C THR A 470 2.01 -0.28 -34.02
N ILE A 471 2.54 -1.00 -35.01
CA ILE A 471 3.96 -1.37 -35.12
C ILE A 471 4.70 -0.24 -35.84
N THR A 472 5.38 0.61 -35.06
CA THR A 472 6.20 1.68 -35.62
C THR A 472 7.34 1.13 -36.47
N LYS A 473 7.38 1.50 -37.75
CA LYS A 473 8.47 1.19 -38.68
C LYS A 473 9.37 2.43 -38.87
N GLY A 474 10.68 2.26 -38.65
CA GLY A 474 11.67 3.32 -38.91
C GLY A 474 11.82 4.36 -37.79
N ARG A 475 12.46 5.50 -38.10
CA ARG A 475 12.67 6.60 -37.15
C ARG A 475 11.42 7.48 -37.07
N VAL A 476 10.96 7.75 -35.86
CA VAL A 476 9.85 8.67 -35.57
C VAL A 476 10.41 9.96 -35.00
N GLU A 477 9.77 11.08 -35.34
CA GLU A 477 10.06 12.37 -34.71
C GLU A 477 9.76 12.32 -33.21
N HIS A 478 10.72 12.75 -32.40
CA HIS A 478 10.60 12.81 -30.95
C HIS A 478 10.23 14.24 -30.48
N PRO A 479 9.36 14.41 -29.47
CA PRO A 479 8.62 13.36 -28.75
C PRO A 479 7.49 12.78 -29.62
N ALA A 480 7.27 11.46 -29.49
CA ALA A 480 6.28 10.75 -30.29
C ALA A 480 4.86 10.90 -29.74
N LEU A 481 4.72 11.02 -28.42
CA LEU A 481 3.47 11.08 -27.66
C LEU A 481 3.39 12.40 -26.91
N ARG A 482 2.27 13.11 -27.00
CA ARG A 482 2.06 14.45 -26.45
C ARG A 482 0.83 14.50 -25.54
N SER A 483 -0.32 14.04 -26.01
CA SER A 483 -1.58 14.14 -25.27
C SER A 483 -1.67 13.17 -24.09
N VAL A 484 -2.58 13.42 -23.14
CA VAL A 484 -2.88 12.49 -22.03
C VAL A 484 -3.30 11.12 -22.56
N ASP A 485 -4.20 11.11 -23.55
CA ASP A 485 -4.75 9.88 -24.09
C ASP A 485 -3.70 9.09 -24.87
N GLU A 486 -2.78 9.76 -25.57
CA GLU A 486 -1.59 9.16 -26.18
C GLU A 486 -0.75 8.40 -25.16
N VAL A 487 -0.47 9.02 -24.01
CA VAL A 487 0.31 8.37 -22.95
C VAL A 487 -0.44 7.19 -22.34
N LEU A 488 -1.72 7.34 -22.02
CA LEU A 488 -2.49 6.29 -21.34
C LEU A 488 -2.76 5.07 -22.25
N VAL A 489 -3.15 5.29 -23.50
CA VAL A 489 -3.40 4.22 -24.47
C VAL A 489 -2.13 3.41 -24.74
N ASN A 490 -0.99 4.07 -24.97
CA ASN A 490 0.28 3.37 -25.16
C ASN A 490 0.76 2.67 -23.88
N THR A 491 0.46 3.21 -22.69
CA THR A 491 0.72 2.52 -21.42
C THR A 491 -0.04 1.20 -21.35
N VAL A 492 -1.33 1.20 -21.70
CA VAL A 492 -2.18 0.00 -21.68
C VAL A 492 -1.74 -1.01 -22.72
N PHE A 493 -1.45 -0.60 -23.96
CA PHE A 493 -0.92 -1.51 -24.98
C PHE A 493 0.40 -2.16 -24.56
N ARG A 494 1.36 -1.35 -24.09
CA ARG A 494 2.64 -1.87 -23.59
C ARG A 494 2.43 -2.83 -22.42
N PHE A 495 1.54 -2.52 -21.48
CA PHE A 495 1.22 -3.43 -20.37
C PHE A 495 0.60 -4.75 -20.85
N LEU A 496 -0.39 -4.70 -21.74
CA LEU A 496 -1.02 -5.88 -22.32
C LEU A 496 0.01 -6.75 -23.07
N HIS A 497 0.97 -6.12 -23.74
CA HIS A 497 2.08 -6.81 -24.40
C HIS A 497 3.04 -7.45 -23.40
N VAL A 498 3.45 -6.75 -22.34
CA VAL A 498 4.31 -7.33 -21.27
C VAL A 498 3.64 -8.53 -20.64
N ARG A 499 2.33 -8.45 -20.38
CA ARG A 499 1.54 -9.51 -19.75
C ARG A 499 1.11 -10.62 -20.72
N ASP A 500 1.55 -10.61 -21.98
CA ASP A 500 1.23 -11.61 -23.01
C ASP A 500 -0.29 -11.76 -23.29
N TYR A 501 -1.07 -10.71 -23.06
CA TYR A 501 -2.43 -10.59 -23.61
C TYR A 501 -2.40 -10.26 -25.11
N ILE A 502 -1.30 -9.69 -25.55
CA ILE A 502 -0.96 -9.37 -26.93
C ILE A 502 0.39 -10.03 -27.23
N ASP A 503 0.59 -10.52 -28.45
CA ASP A 503 1.87 -11.08 -28.90
C ASP A 503 2.75 -10.06 -29.64
N ASP A 504 3.95 -10.49 -30.06
CA ASP A 504 4.93 -9.64 -30.76
C ASP A 504 4.43 -9.13 -32.14
N LYS A 505 3.36 -9.71 -32.68
CA LYS A 505 2.71 -9.24 -33.92
C LYS A 505 1.56 -8.25 -33.65
N HIS A 506 1.37 -7.89 -32.39
CA HIS A 506 0.28 -7.07 -31.90
C HIS A 506 -1.11 -7.72 -32.11
N GLU A 507 -1.15 -9.07 -32.09
CA GLU A 507 -2.38 -9.85 -32.17
C GLU A 507 -2.86 -10.27 -30.76
N VAL A 508 -4.17 -10.32 -30.56
CA VAL A 508 -4.79 -10.68 -29.27
C VAL A 508 -4.65 -12.18 -29.01
N THR A 509 -3.96 -12.56 -27.94
CA THR A 509 -3.72 -13.97 -27.56
C THR A 509 -4.97 -14.65 -27.02
N ALA A 510 -4.93 -15.96 -26.72
CA ALA A 510 -6.03 -16.66 -26.06
C ALA A 510 -6.38 -16.02 -24.70
N TRP A 511 -5.36 -15.64 -23.92
CA TRP A 511 -5.56 -14.88 -22.69
C TRP A 511 -6.07 -13.46 -22.95
N GLY A 512 -5.66 -12.82 -24.04
CA GLY A 512 -6.20 -11.52 -24.46
C GLY A 512 -7.71 -11.59 -24.75
N LYS A 513 -8.16 -12.66 -25.39
CA LYS A 513 -9.59 -12.93 -25.63
C LYS A 513 -10.34 -13.23 -24.34
N ALA A 514 -9.73 -13.96 -23.40
CA ALA A 514 -10.30 -14.19 -22.08
C ALA A 514 -10.49 -12.89 -21.30
N LEU A 515 -9.50 -12.00 -21.32
CA LEU A 515 -9.60 -10.68 -20.71
C LEU A 515 -10.68 -9.82 -21.39
N GLU A 516 -10.71 -9.77 -22.73
CA GLU A 516 -11.73 -9.02 -23.46
C GLU A 516 -13.15 -9.49 -23.14
N THR A 517 -13.36 -10.81 -23.08
CA THR A 517 -14.65 -11.41 -22.73
C THR A 517 -15.08 -11.03 -21.32
N ALA A 518 -14.16 -11.07 -20.35
CA ALA A 518 -14.44 -10.72 -18.96
C ALA A 518 -14.80 -9.23 -18.81
N VAL A 519 -13.99 -8.35 -19.39
CA VAL A 519 -14.15 -6.90 -19.28
C VAL A 519 -15.37 -6.42 -20.06
N ALA A 520 -15.77 -7.11 -21.13
CA ALA A 520 -17.04 -6.85 -21.82
C ALA A 520 -18.27 -7.08 -20.92
N ILE A 521 -18.18 -7.99 -19.94
CA ILE A 521 -19.24 -8.21 -18.93
C ILE A 521 -19.13 -7.16 -17.82
N ALA A 522 -17.92 -6.95 -17.30
CA ALA A 522 -17.65 -6.05 -16.19
C ALA A 522 -16.41 -5.19 -16.46
N ASP A 523 -16.62 -3.99 -16.99
CA ASP A 523 -15.55 -3.06 -17.37
C ASP A 523 -15.01 -2.26 -16.17
N GLU A 524 -14.32 -2.97 -15.28
CA GLU A 524 -13.84 -2.47 -14.00
C GLU A 524 -12.48 -3.08 -13.66
N GLU A 525 -11.69 -2.40 -12.82
CA GLU A 525 -10.33 -2.84 -12.48
C GLU A 525 -10.29 -4.23 -11.82
N TYR A 526 -11.32 -4.58 -11.04
CA TYR A 526 -11.39 -5.88 -10.38
C TYR A 526 -11.47 -7.05 -11.36
N THR A 527 -11.96 -6.82 -12.57
CA THR A 527 -12.06 -7.86 -13.61
C THR A 527 -10.68 -8.23 -14.13
N ILE A 528 -9.82 -7.24 -14.34
CA ILE A 528 -8.44 -7.46 -14.80
C ILE A 528 -7.65 -8.22 -13.73
N VAL A 529 -7.81 -7.84 -12.46
CA VAL A 529 -7.22 -8.58 -11.34
C VAL A 529 -7.75 -10.02 -11.28
N GLY A 530 -9.07 -10.21 -11.49
CA GLY A 530 -9.69 -11.53 -11.53
C GLY A 530 -9.12 -12.44 -12.63
N VAL A 531 -8.93 -11.92 -13.84
CA VAL A 531 -8.32 -12.70 -14.94
C VAL A 531 -6.85 -13.04 -14.64
N GLU A 532 -6.08 -12.12 -14.06
CA GLU A 532 -4.70 -12.43 -13.62
C GLU A 532 -4.69 -13.50 -12.51
N MET A 533 -5.61 -13.44 -11.55
CA MET A 533 -5.72 -14.48 -10.52
C MET A 533 -6.11 -15.85 -11.09
N LEU A 534 -6.91 -15.86 -12.17
CA LEU A 534 -7.25 -17.07 -12.90
C LEU A 534 -6.02 -17.66 -13.60
N ARG A 535 -5.21 -16.82 -14.27
CA ARG A 535 -3.91 -17.21 -14.86
C ARG A 535 -2.96 -17.81 -13.83
N LEU A 536 -2.94 -17.23 -12.63
CA LEU A 536 -2.13 -17.69 -11.51
C LEU A 536 -2.69 -18.94 -10.81
N GLY A 537 -3.87 -19.44 -11.22
CA GLY A 537 -4.48 -20.65 -10.65
C GLY A 537 -4.91 -20.50 -9.19
N LEU A 538 -5.33 -19.30 -8.77
CA LEU A 538 -5.64 -19.00 -7.36
C LEU A 538 -7.08 -19.35 -6.96
N PHE A 539 -7.99 -19.45 -7.93
CA PHE A 539 -9.36 -19.87 -7.70
C PHE A 539 -9.43 -21.39 -7.60
N THR A 540 -9.85 -21.91 -6.44
CA THR A 540 -9.98 -23.34 -6.16
C THR A 540 -11.21 -23.59 -5.27
N GLY A 541 -11.64 -24.84 -5.11
CA GLY A 541 -12.69 -25.21 -4.14
C GLY A 541 -12.25 -25.20 -2.67
N ASN A 542 -10.94 -25.18 -2.42
CA ASN A 542 -10.36 -25.28 -1.08
C ASN A 542 -10.50 -23.97 -0.31
N PHE A 543 -10.23 -24.02 1.00
CA PHE A 543 -10.02 -22.80 1.79
C PHE A 543 -8.84 -21.98 1.24
N ALA A 544 -8.74 -20.72 1.65
CA ALA A 544 -7.66 -19.84 1.18
C ALA A 544 -6.27 -20.35 1.56
N THR A 545 -6.18 -21.12 2.66
CA THR A 545 -4.98 -21.86 3.09
C THR A 545 -4.62 -23.07 2.23
N GLY A 546 -5.47 -23.44 1.28
CA GLY A 546 -5.31 -24.66 0.47
C GLY A 546 -5.87 -25.92 1.12
N THR A 547 -6.29 -25.84 2.39
CA THR A 547 -6.92 -26.96 3.10
C THR A 547 -8.22 -27.38 2.39
N PRO A 548 -8.41 -28.67 2.08
CA PRO A 548 -9.66 -29.17 1.51
C PRO A 548 -10.86 -28.92 2.43
N VAL A 549 -12.04 -28.77 1.85
CA VAL A 549 -13.28 -28.73 2.63
C VAL A 549 -13.64 -30.12 3.17
N ALA A 550 -14.42 -30.16 4.24
CA ALA A 550 -14.92 -31.42 4.80
C ALA A 550 -15.76 -32.19 3.76
N ARG A 551 -15.74 -33.53 3.83
CA ARG A 551 -16.48 -34.41 2.92
C ARG A 551 -18.01 -34.32 3.06
N THR A 552 -18.50 -33.83 4.20
CA THR A 552 -19.92 -33.56 4.41
C THR A 552 -20.32 -32.29 3.67
N ASP A 553 -21.40 -32.37 2.87
CA ASP A 553 -21.84 -31.30 1.97
C ASP A 553 -20.71 -30.74 1.10
N TYR A 554 -19.87 -31.65 0.59
CA TYR A 554 -18.61 -31.32 -0.07
C TYR A 554 -18.81 -30.34 -1.24
N GLU A 555 -19.69 -30.67 -2.18
CA GLU A 555 -19.95 -29.85 -3.37
C GLU A 555 -20.43 -28.44 -2.98
N ARG A 556 -21.42 -28.34 -2.10
CA ARG A 556 -21.90 -27.06 -1.56
C ARG A 556 -20.75 -26.22 -1.00
N LYS A 557 -19.91 -26.80 -0.12
CA LYS A 557 -18.81 -26.07 0.52
C LYS A 557 -17.75 -25.63 -0.49
N VAL A 558 -17.44 -26.50 -1.46
CA VAL A 558 -16.52 -26.20 -2.57
C VAL A 558 -17.03 -25.00 -3.38
N TYR A 559 -18.29 -25.03 -3.82
CA TYR A 559 -18.89 -23.97 -4.63
C TYR A 559 -19.03 -22.67 -3.85
N THR A 560 -19.54 -22.71 -2.61
CA THR A 560 -19.62 -21.52 -1.74
C THR A 560 -18.25 -20.88 -1.54
N ASN A 561 -17.20 -21.67 -1.27
CA ASN A 561 -15.84 -21.15 -1.11
C ASN A 561 -15.32 -20.49 -2.40
N LEU A 562 -15.51 -21.12 -3.55
CA LEU A 562 -15.07 -20.58 -4.83
C LEU A 562 -15.77 -19.25 -5.15
N ILE A 563 -17.09 -19.20 -5.01
CA ILE A 563 -17.92 -18.02 -5.32
C ILE A 563 -17.63 -16.87 -4.35
N SER A 564 -17.56 -17.16 -3.04
CA SER A 564 -17.26 -16.12 -2.04
C SER A 564 -15.83 -15.55 -2.16
N LYS A 565 -14.84 -16.38 -2.48
CA LYS A 565 -13.48 -15.91 -2.80
C LYS A 565 -13.45 -15.02 -4.04
N THR A 566 -14.18 -15.41 -5.08
CA THR A 566 -14.32 -14.59 -6.31
C THR A 566 -14.95 -13.24 -5.99
N ALA A 567 -15.96 -13.22 -5.11
CA ALA A 567 -16.61 -11.99 -4.68
C ALA A 567 -15.70 -11.03 -3.88
N CYS A 568 -14.61 -11.49 -3.25
CA CYS A 568 -13.62 -10.60 -2.62
C CYS A 568 -12.92 -9.66 -3.63
N LEU A 569 -13.04 -9.91 -4.94
CA LEU A 569 -12.55 -8.97 -5.96
C LEU A 569 -13.28 -7.62 -5.90
N GLY A 570 -14.55 -7.60 -5.46
CA GLY A 570 -15.37 -6.41 -5.37
C GLY A 570 -15.50 -5.85 -3.95
N ARG A 571 -16.01 -4.63 -3.85
CA ARG A 571 -16.22 -3.95 -2.57
C ARG A 571 -17.69 -4.04 -2.14
N ILE A 572 -17.93 -4.33 -0.87
CA ILE A 572 -19.28 -4.31 -0.30
C ILE A 572 -19.80 -2.87 -0.24
N ARG A 573 -21.07 -2.65 -0.58
CA ARG A 573 -21.71 -1.33 -0.44
C ARG A 573 -22.10 -1.11 1.01
N HIS A 574 -21.36 -0.28 1.71
CA HIS A 574 -21.50 -0.06 3.14
C HIS A 574 -21.59 1.44 3.46
N LYS A 575 -22.31 1.80 4.52
CA LYS A 575 -22.34 3.20 5.00
C LYS A 575 -20.97 3.57 5.62
N PRO A 576 -20.58 4.85 5.68
CA PRO A 576 -19.35 5.28 6.35
C PRO A 576 -19.46 5.13 7.88
N MET A 577 -19.33 3.90 8.37
CA MET A 577 -19.35 3.51 9.78
C MET A 577 -18.62 2.18 9.97
N GLY A 578 -18.27 1.85 11.21
CA GLY A 578 -17.67 0.57 11.57
C GLY A 578 -18.52 -0.62 11.13
N PHE A 579 -17.84 -1.65 10.62
CA PHE A 579 -18.49 -2.90 10.23
C PHE A 579 -19.05 -3.65 11.43
N VAL A 580 -20.26 -4.17 11.28
CA VAL A 580 -20.90 -5.10 12.23
C VAL A 580 -21.38 -6.31 11.44
N GLY A 581 -20.95 -7.50 11.85
CA GLY A 581 -21.32 -8.72 11.15
C GLY A 581 -20.31 -9.85 11.38
N PRO A 582 -20.54 -11.01 10.75
CA PRO A 582 -19.60 -12.13 10.80
C PRO A 582 -18.24 -11.74 10.19
N LEU A 583 -17.18 -12.34 10.74
CA LEU A 583 -15.81 -12.24 10.25
C LEU A 583 -15.35 -13.58 9.68
N ASP A 584 -14.48 -13.54 8.68
CA ASP A 584 -13.93 -14.74 8.05
C ASP A 584 -12.44 -14.56 7.72
N ARG A 585 -11.57 -15.22 8.49
CA ARG A 585 -10.11 -15.15 8.31
C ARG A 585 -9.63 -15.79 6.99
N GLN A 586 -10.37 -16.75 6.45
CA GLN A 586 -10.04 -17.36 5.16
C GLN A 586 -10.30 -16.38 4.02
N LEU A 587 -11.43 -15.67 4.06
CA LEU A 587 -11.74 -14.63 3.07
C LEU A 587 -10.83 -13.41 3.23
N LEU A 588 -10.43 -13.02 4.45
CA LEU A 588 -9.37 -12.03 4.66
C LEU A 588 -8.05 -12.48 4.02
N THR A 589 -7.65 -13.74 4.24
CA THR A 589 -6.42 -14.31 3.64
C THR A 589 -6.50 -14.27 2.11
N PHE A 590 -7.67 -14.55 1.52
CA PHE A 590 -7.85 -14.44 0.08
C PHE A 590 -7.86 -12.99 -0.42
N ALA A 591 -8.46 -12.06 0.32
CA ALA A 591 -8.42 -10.63 0.00
C ALA A 591 -6.97 -10.11 -0.07
N TRP A 592 -6.09 -10.54 0.83
CA TRP A 592 -4.67 -10.19 0.76
C TRP A 592 -3.92 -10.81 -0.43
N LYS A 593 -4.39 -11.92 -1.00
CA LYS A 593 -3.88 -12.42 -2.30
C LYS A 593 -4.27 -11.47 -3.43
N ILE A 594 -5.53 -10.99 -3.41
CA ILE A 594 -6.02 -9.99 -4.37
C ILE A 594 -5.18 -8.72 -4.26
N THR A 595 -4.90 -8.23 -3.03
CA THR A 595 -4.02 -7.08 -2.78
C THR A 595 -2.64 -7.28 -3.42
N ALA A 596 -1.99 -8.42 -3.17
CA ALA A 596 -0.65 -8.70 -3.68
C ALA A 596 -0.59 -8.71 -5.22
N VAL A 597 -1.59 -9.31 -5.87
CA VAL A 597 -1.70 -9.29 -7.34
C VAL A 597 -1.97 -7.86 -7.82
N ARG A 598 -2.96 -7.16 -7.26
CA ARG A 598 -3.33 -5.78 -7.62
C ARG A 598 -2.12 -4.83 -7.55
N THR A 599 -1.37 -4.86 -6.45
CA THR A 599 -0.17 -4.02 -6.27
C THR A 599 0.90 -4.34 -7.32
N SER A 600 1.13 -5.62 -7.63
CA SER A 600 2.10 -6.01 -8.65
C SER A 600 1.72 -5.52 -10.05
N LEU A 601 0.42 -5.52 -10.38
CA LEU A 601 -0.09 -4.96 -11.65
C LEU A 601 0.05 -3.43 -11.69
N ARG A 602 -0.21 -2.76 -10.57
CA ARG A 602 -0.02 -1.31 -10.45
C ARG A 602 1.43 -0.91 -10.65
N ASP A 603 2.35 -1.59 -9.97
CA ASP A 603 3.79 -1.31 -10.06
C ASP A 603 4.30 -1.49 -11.49
N LEU A 604 3.82 -2.53 -12.18
CA LEU A 604 4.18 -2.77 -13.59
C LEU A 604 3.64 -1.66 -14.51
N LEU A 605 2.37 -1.26 -14.37
CA LEU A 605 1.78 -0.18 -15.18
C LEU A 605 2.55 1.14 -15.04
N GLU A 606 2.89 1.51 -13.82
CA GLU A 606 3.64 2.73 -13.54
C GLU A 606 5.04 2.69 -14.10
N THR A 607 5.69 1.52 -14.01
CA THR A 607 7.01 1.32 -14.57
C THR A 607 6.99 1.41 -16.10
N VAL A 608 5.98 0.81 -16.74
CA VAL A 608 5.75 0.92 -18.19
C VAL A 608 5.55 2.38 -18.59
N MET A 609 4.66 3.11 -17.92
CA MET A 609 4.41 4.52 -18.20
C MET A 609 5.67 5.37 -18.02
N THR A 610 6.35 5.22 -16.89
CA THR A 610 7.58 5.97 -16.56
C THR A 610 8.70 5.67 -17.55
N SER A 611 8.82 4.44 -18.04
CA SER A 611 9.82 4.09 -19.05
C SER A 611 9.65 4.86 -20.36
N MET A 612 8.42 5.22 -20.75
CA MET A 612 8.18 6.02 -21.96
C MET A 612 8.73 7.44 -21.79
N PHE A 613 8.59 8.01 -20.60
CA PHE A 613 9.15 9.31 -20.27
C PHE A 613 10.68 9.28 -20.25
N LEU A 614 11.28 8.30 -19.56
CA LEU A 614 12.74 8.15 -19.48
C LEU A 614 13.38 7.91 -20.86
N ASN A 615 12.68 7.22 -21.76
CA ASN A 615 13.16 6.97 -23.13
C ASN A 615 12.93 8.14 -24.11
N GLY A 616 12.29 9.23 -23.67
CA GLY A 616 12.01 10.38 -24.53
C GLY A 616 10.94 10.11 -25.59
N ASP A 617 10.09 9.09 -25.38
CA ASP A 617 8.94 8.82 -26.25
C ASP A 617 7.84 9.85 -26.03
N VAL A 618 7.75 10.42 -24.82
CA VAL A 618 6.68 11.33 -24.38
C VAL A 618 7.21 12.75 -24.23
N ASP A 619 6.38 13.73 -24.61
CA ASP A 619 6.61 15.15 -24.35
C ASP A 619 6.65 15.43 -22.84
N ARG A 620 7.66 16.18 -22.43
CA ARG A 620 7.96 16.48 -21.03
C ARG A 620 7.54 17.90 -20.65
N ASP A 621 7.26 18.76 -21.61
CA ASP A 621 6.74 20.10 -21.35
C ASP A 621 5.23 20.05 -21.11
N ARG A 622 4.84 19.74 -19.87
CA ARG A 622 3.44 19.48 -19.49
C ARG A 622 3.12 19.81 -18.04
N GLU A 623 1.85 20.03 -17.74
CA GLU A 623 1.33 20.40 -16.40
C GLU A 623 0.35 19.37 -15.81
N ASP A 624 -0.08 18.40 -16.62
CA ASP A 624 -1.12 17.39 -16.35
C ASP A 624 -0.59 16.12 -15.65
N TRP A 625 0.59 16.18 -14.99
CA TRP A 625 1.26 15.05 -14.35
C TRP A 625 0.39 14.29 -13.34
N ILE A 626 -0.33 15.03 -12.47
CA ILE A 626 -1.24 14.42 -11.49
C ILE A 626 -2.39 13.74 -12.22
N GLY A 627 -2.91 14.35 -13.29
CA GLY A 627 -3.99 13.78 -14.11
C GLY A 627 -3.61 12.42 -14.71
N LEU A 628 -2.36 12.26 -15.17
CA LEU A 628 -1.84 10.98 -15.65
C LEU A 628 -1.80 9.92 -14.56
N ALA A 629 -1.18 10.23 -13.41
CA ALA A 629 -1.02 9.30 -12.30
C ALA A 629 -2.38 8.78 -11.76
N GLN A 630 -3.40 9.65 -11.72
CA GLN A 630 -4.72 9.36 -11.14
C GLN A 630 -5.66 8.58 -12.05
N ARG A 631 -5.39 8.56 -13.36
CA ARG A 631 -6.14 7.80 -14.35
C ARG A 631 -5.69 6.35 -14.50
N LEU A 632 -4.51 6.00 -13.97
CA LEU A 632 -4.09 4.59 -13.90
C LEU A 632 -4.98 3.81 -12.91
N PRO A 633 -5.34 2.55 -13.21
CA PRO A 633 -6.16 1.70 -12.34
C PRO A 633 -5.37 1.15 -11.14
N PHE A 634 -6.03 0.35 -10.31
CA PHE A 634 -5.46 -0.46 -9.21
C PHE A 634 -4.98 0.36 -8.00
N ALA A 635 -5.58 1.54 -7.78
CA ALA A 635 -5.19 2.43 -6.69
C ALA A 635 -5.78 2.04 -5.32
N SER A 636 -6.83 1.21 -5.28
CA SER A 636 -7.64 0.98 -4.08
C SER A 636 -7.89 -0.50 -3.82
N ASP A 637 -8.02 -0.85 -2.54
CA ASP A 637 -8.32 -2.21 -2.10
C ASP A 637 -9.78 -2.36 -1.62
N ASN A 638 -10.34 -3.55 -1.83
CA ASN A 638 -11.75 -3.86 -1.61
C ASN A 638 -12.00 -4.67 -0.32
N GLY A 639 -10.98 -5.36 0.20
CA GLY A 639 -11.11 -6.20 1.40
C GLY A 639 -11.99 -7.43 1.21
N SER A 640 -12.30 -8.13 2.31
CA SER A 640 -13.05 -9.39 2.31
C SER A 640 -14.57 -9.22 2.46
N GLY A 641 -15.04 -8.00 2.74
CA GLY A 641 -16.44 -7.75 3.13
C GLY A 641 -17.48 -8.26 2.14
N LEU A 642 -17.25 -8.12 0.83
CA LEU A 642 -18.20 -8.62 -0.18
C LEU A 642 -18.24 -10.15 -0.22
N GLY A 643 -17.08 -10.79 -0.11
CA GLY A 643 -16.99 -12.25 -0.02
C GLY A 643 -17.70 -12.79 1.21
N ILE A 644 -17.59 -12.10 2.35
CA ILE A 644 -18.30 -12.46 3.59
C ILE A 644 -19.82 -12.39 3.36
N ALA A 645 -20.31 -11.28 2.79
CA ALA A 645 -21.74 -11.12 2.50
C ALA A 645 -22.28 -12.20 1.56
N VAL A 646 -21.52 -12.56 0.51
CA VAL A 646 -21.88 -13.63 -0.41
C VAL A 646 -21.90 -14.99 0.28
N LYS A 647 -20.87 -15.30 1.09
CA LYS A 647 -20.82 -16.55 1.85
C LYS A 647 -22.01 -16.66 2.80
N THR A 648 -22.28 -15.62 3.59
CA THR A 648 -23.43 -15.58 4.52
C THR A 648 -24.76 -15.76 3.78
N TYR A 649 -24.93 -15.11 2.63
CA TYR A 649 -26.12 -15.29 1.78
C TYR A 649 -26.28 -16.73 1.30
N LEU A 650 -25.23 -17.31 0.72
CA LEU A 650 -25.26 -18.68 0.21
C LEU A 650 -25.47 -19.70 1.34
N ASP A 651 -24.87 -19.49 2.50
CA ASP A 651 -25.07 -20.39 3.64
C ASP A 651 -26.51 -20.38 4.11
N ALA A 652 -27.14 -19.21 4.19
CA ALA A 652 -28.53 -19.07 4.61
C ALA A 652 -29.54 -19.64 3.60
N VAL A 653 -29.32 -19.42 2.30
CA VAL A 653 -30.17 -20.02 1.25
C VAL A 653 -30.17 -21.55 1.33
N ASN A 654 -29.05 -22.14 1.77
CA ASN A 654 -28.90 -23.58 1.89
C ASN A 654 -29.21 -24.13 3.30
N GLU A 655 -29.63 -23.29 4.26
CA GLU A 655 -30.19 -23.76 5.54
C GLU A 655 -31.66 -24.18 5.40
N GLU A 656 -32.35 -23.63 4.39
CA GLU A 656 -33.75 -23.93 4.13
C GLU A 656 -33.91 -25.09 3.14
N PRO A 657 -34.96 -25.90 3.27
CA PRO A 657 -35.18 -27.08 2.43
C PRO A 657 -35.51 -26.72 0.97
N GLU A 658 -36.13 -25.57 0.73
CA GLU A 658 -36.48 -25.09 -0.61
C GLU A 658 -35.98 -23.67 -0.86
N VAL A 659 -35.28 -23.47 -1.98
CA VAL A 659 -34.80 -22.16 -2.41
C VAL A 659 -35.89 -21.47 -3.23
N THR A 660 -36.70 -20.64 -2.58
CA THR A 660 -37.77 -19.86 -3.23
C THR A 660 -37.39 -18.40 -3.43
N ASP A 661 -38.03 -17.70 -4.37
CA ASP A 661 -37.82 -16.26 -4.56
C ASP A 661 -38.21 -15.42 -3.34
N ALA A 662 -39.23 -15.87 -2.59
CA ALA A 662 -39.62 -15.26 -1.32
C ALA A 662 -38.51 -15.38 -0.27
N LEU A 663 -37.87 -16.55 -0.15
CA LEU A 663 -36.72 -16.75 0.73
C LEU A 663 -35.56 -15.84 0.34
N LYS A 664 -35.17 -15.83 -0.95
CA LYS A 664 -34.08 -14.98 -1.45
C LYS A 664 -34.36 -13.50 -1.16
N THR A 665 -35.61 -13.06 -1.33
CA THR A 665 -36.04 -11.69 -1.03
C THR A 665 -35.91 -11.38 0.45
N SER A 666 -36.39 -12.28 1.32
CA SER A 666 -36.33 -12.11 2.77
C SER A 666 -34.88 -12.02 3.30
N ILE A 667 -33.98 -12.87 2.77
CA ILE A 667 -32.54 -12.81 3.09
C ILE A 667 -31.93 -11.49 2.59
N LYS A 668 -32.20 -11.10 1.34
CA LYS A 668 -31.69 -9.84 0.74
C LYS A 668 -32.18 -8.60 1.50
N GLN A 669 -33.39 -8.66 2.05
CA GLN A 669 -33.99 -7.60 2.88
C GLN A 669 -33.59 -7.68 4.35
N GLN A 670 -32.86 -8.72 4.76
CA GLN A 670 -32.40 -8.95 6.13
C GLN A 670 -33.54 -9.00 7.15
N GLU A 671 -34.59 -9.76 6.82
CA GLU A 671 -35.76 -9.94 7.66
C GLU A 671 -35.60 -11.11 8.64
N GLY A 672 -36.29 -11.03 9.78
CA GLY A 672 -36.31 -12.09 10.78
C GLY A 672 -34.90 -12.50 11.24
N LYS A 673 -34.58 -13.79 11.08
CA LYS A 673 -33.29 -14.38 11.50
C LYS A 673 -32.10 -13.98 10.62
N TYR A 674 -32.33 -13.36 9.45
CA TYR A 674 -31.30 -13.02 8.46
C TYR A 674 -30.69 -11.61 8.65
N ASN A 675 -30.80 -11.03 9.85
CA ASN A 675 -30.33 -9.69 10.16
C ASN A 675 -28.85 -9.66 10.61
N TRP A 676 -27.93 -10.13 9.77
CA TRP A 676 -26.50 -10.20 10.10
C TRP A 676 -25.76 -8.88 9.94
N PHE A 677 -26.19 -8.04 8.99
CA PHE A 677 -25.56 -6.78 8.61
C PHE A 677 -26.54 -5.62 8.81
N GLY A 678 -26.87 -5.33 10.07
CA GLY A 678 -27.88 -4.30 10.42
C GLY A 678 -27.63 -2.93 9.79
N GLN A 679 -26.37 -2.57 9.54
CA GLN A 679 -25.96 -1.33 8.89
C GLN A 679 -26.21 -1.30 7.37
N LEU A 680 -26.39 -2.47 6.74
CA LEU A 680 -26.80 -2.61 5.35
C LEU A 680 -28.33 -2.66 5.19
N LYS A 681 -29.08 -2.64 6.31
CA LYS A 681 -30.54 -2.64 6.32
C LYS A 681 -31.10 -1.30 5.82
N GLY A 682 -32.13 -1.39 4.99
CA GLY A 682 -32.72 -0.24 4.29
C GLY A 682 -31.85 0.26 3.11
N GLY A 683 -32.48 0.55 1.97
CA GLY A 683 -31.80 1.09 0.77
C GLY A 683 -31.23 0.06 -0.22
N GLY A 684 -31.44 -1.24 0.03
CA GLY A 684 -31.08 -2.33 -0.88
C GLY A 684 -29.57 -2.55 -1.05
N ASN A 685 -28.77 -2.16 -0.05
CA ASN A 685 -27.30 -2.24 -0.13
C ASN A 685 -26.78 -3.67 -0.24
N LEU A 686 -27.38 -4.63 0.50
CA LEU A 686 -27.03 -6.04 0.39
C LEU A 686 -27.39 -6.58 -1.01
N THR A 687 -28.59 -6.31 -1.51
CA THR A 687 -28.99 -6.67 -2.89
C THR A 687 -28.00 -6.15 -3.92
N LYS A 688 -27.70 -4.84 -3.91
CA LYS A 688 -26.75 -4.22 -4.83
C LYS A 688 -25.33 -4.79 -4.71
N SER A 689 -24.94 -5.22 -3.51
CA SER A 689 -23.65 -5.88 -3.28
C SER A 689 -23.63 -7.29 -3.88
N LEU A 690 -24.69 -8.07 -3.66
CA LEU A 690 -24.84 -9.40 -4.27
C LEU A 690 -24.91 -9.31 -5.80
N ASP A 691 -25.65 -8.35 -6.37
CA ASP A 691 -25.72 -8.13 -7.82
C ASP A 691 -24.32 -7.84 -8.40
N GLN A 692 -23.52 -7.04 -7.69
CA GLN A 692 -22.13 -6.81 -8.06
C GLN A 692 -21.29 -8.10 -7.99
N ALA A 693 -21.46 -8.90 -6.95
CA ALA A 693 -20.76 -10.19 -6.83
C ALA A 693 -21.12 -11.16 -7.96
N TRP A 694 -22.40 -11.20 -8.37
CA TRP A 694 -22.84 -12.02 -9.50
C TRP A 694 -22.25 -11.54 -10.82
N LYS A 695 -22.18 -10.22 -11.02
CA LYS A 695 -21.51 -9.65 -12.19
C LYS A 695 -20.01 -9.98 -12.23
N ILE A 696 -19.33 -9.93 -11.09
CA ILE A 696 -17.92 -10.35 -10.95
C ILE A 696 -17.77 -11.84 -11.27
N TRP A 697 -18.65 -12.67 -10.73
CA TRP A 697 -18.68 -14.10 -11.00
C TRP A 697 -18.85 -14.38 -12.49
N ASP A 698 -19.83 -13.76 -13.14
CA ASP A 698 -20.10 -13.95 -14.57
C ASP A 698 -18.89 -13.56 -15.43
N ALA A 699 -18.18 -12.48 -15.08
CA ALA A 699 -16.97 -12.05 -15.79
C ALA A 699 -15.81 -13.06 -15.66
N VAL A 700 -15.51 -13.52 -14.44
CA VAL A 700 -14.44 -14.51 -14.19
C VAL A 700 -14.82 -15.88 -14.77
N TYR A 701 -16.08 -16.27 -14.64
CA TYR A 701 -16.62 -17.48 -15.25
C TYR A 701 -16.42 -17.44 -16.77
N ALA A 702 -16.87 -16.38 -17.46
CA ALA A 702 -16.72 -16.28 -18.90
C ALA A 702 -15.25 -16.36 -19.35
N ALA A 703 -14.34 -15.72 -18.62
CA ALA A 703 -12.90 -15.82 -18.89
C ALA A 703 -12.38 -17.26 -18.77
N SER A 704 -12.86 -18.02 -17.77
CA SER A 704 -12.47 -19.42 -17.52
C SER A 704 -12.92 -20.42 -18.57
N GLN A 705 -13.87 -20.02 -19.41
CA GLN A 705 -14.43 -20.86 -20.47
C GLN A 705 -13.83 -20.54 -21.85
N VAL A 706 -12.93 -19.55 -21.97
CA VAL A 706 -12.36 -19.19 -23.28
C VAL A 706 -11.42 -20.29 -23.79
N PRO A 707 -11.65 -20.83 -25.02
CA PRO A 707 -10.80 -21.87 -25.58
C PRO A 707 -9.34 -21.44 -25.74
N GLY A 708 -8.42 -22.37 -25.52
CA GLY A 708 -6.97 -22.12 -25.62
C GLY A 708 -6.34 -21.46 -24.39
N THR A 709 -7.13 -21.22 -23.33
CA THR A 709 -6.59 -20.89 -22.00
C THR A 709 -6.38 -22.16 -21.18
N GLU A 710 -5.23 -22.29 -20.52
CA GLU A 710 -4.90 -23.45 -19.67
C GLU A 710 -5.48 -23.31 -18.25
N VAL A 711 -6.79 -23.10 -18.14
CA VAL A 711 -7.46 -22.96 -16.84
C VAL A 711 -7.73 -24.34 -16.26
N LYS A 712 -7.02 -24.70 -15.18
CA LYS A 712 -7.16 -26.02 -14.53
C LYS A 712 -8.56 -26.30 -13.99
N GLU A 713 -9.25 -25.26 -13.55
CA GLU A 713 -10.51 -25.36 -12.81
C GLU A 713 -11.76 -25.07 -13.69
N THR A 714 -11.64 -25.12 -15.02
CA THR A 714 -12.76 -24.82 -15.95
C THR A 714 -14.01 -25.62 -15.64
N LYS A 715 -13.88 -26.92 -15.34
CA LYS A 715 -15.02 -27.78 -14.97
C LYS A 715 -15.64 -27.34 -13.64
N LEU A 716 -14.82 -27.08 -12.63
CA LEU A 716 -15.29 -26.62 -11.32
C LEU A 716 -16.08 -25.31 -11.43
N PHE A 717 -15.63 -24.38 -12.28
CA PHE A 717 -16.36 -23.14 -12.58
C PHE A 717 -17.72 -23.40 -13.23
N SER A 718 -17.82 -24.34 -14.16
CA SER A 718 -19.09 -24.72 -14.80
C SER A 718 -20.07 -25.35 -13.81
N ASP A 719 -19.61 -26.32 -13.01
CA ASP A 719 -20.44 -26.99 -12.00
C ASP A 719 -20.94 -25.99 -10.94
N ALA A 720 -20.06 -25.08 -10.48
CA ALA A 720 -20.42 -24.02 -9.54
C ALA A 720 -21.39 -22.99 -10.14
N ASN A 721 -21.26 -22.67 -11.44
CA ASN A 721 -22.15 -21.73 -12.12
C ASN A 721 -23.58 -22.29 -12.26
N GLU A 722 -23.70 -23.57 -12.62
CA GLU A 722 -24.99 -24.27 -12.64
C GLU A 722 -25.61 -24.28 -11.23
N TRP A 723 -24.82 -24.61 -10.21
CA TRP A 723 -25.28 -24.62 -8.82
C TRP A 723 -25.74 -23.23 -8.33
N LEU A 724 -25.05 -22.16 -8.73
CA LEU A 724 -25.38 -20.78 -8.36
C LEU A 724 -26.65 -20.27 -9.07
N SER A 725 -26.94 -20.77 -10.27
CA SER A 725 -28.05 -20.26 -11.11
C SER A 725 -29.42 -20.30 -10.41
N THR A 726 -29.67 -21.31 -9.58
CA THR A 726 -30.91 -21.48 -8.81
C THR A 726 -30.93 -20.69 -7.49
N ARG A 727 -29.77 -20.15 -7.08
CA ARG A 727 -29.55 -19.55 -5.76
C ARG A 727 -29.37 -18.04 -5.78
N ARG A 728 -29.10 -17.42 -6.93
CA ARG A 728 -28.85 -15.97 -7.04
C ARG A 728 -30.12 -15.11 -7.15
#